data_AF-A0A9E0PQC6-F1
#
_entry.id   AF-A0A9E0PQC6-F1
#
_cell.length_a   1.000
_cell.length_b   1.000
_cell.length_c   1.000
_cell.angle_alpha   90.00
_cell.angle_beta   90.00
_cell.angle_gamma   90.00
#
_symmetry.space_group_name_H-M   'P 1'
#
loop_
_entity.id
_entity.type
_entity.pdbx_description
1 polymer ?
#
loop_
_entity_poly.entity_id
_entity_poly.type
_entity_poly.pdbx_seq_one_letter_code
_entity_poly.pdbx_strand_id
1 'polypeptide(L)'
;MIKKTGITLKNVPDIPVLHQMLSQSLQKPGEKLVATWRNNEKLLFTLELVCSLKDRDPRWLLICEKSGKRSVILQISGHDVLLIYKQISTAASSAHEVVSRAEEAENAIRLAKSSDNHPALTKSDMTLSASGGQGGGNPANQALSAPSAPAKPPSSTSVNITAPARTRQLPFALLGKIAEISLPKLLQLISSEKMTGLLQLEEEGNTASLFIQEGHPIEAKLLDTEGELAGDSAFAEIMYWTEANYTFKVGAITSTRNLVKSSEILLEHVRPLAQVLEELTKRGMTADSVFKHAHQNLTGEQFTAKATPDAPVDMEALASLYLRLDGDSTMSDLENVQILPRPLLVRSIHHLIACNIITFVNKVEAKPNIKPVIKPATQATVAKSPHPDKAQHPDKTPLPPQPLTPQQLRAQAQSAPMAQPAQPARPAPMAQPAKPIPLAQTTQPAKPIPLAQTTQPAKQTPVSPLAQPTKLGPLTKPVVKPKNIDGAAIQSVMMSLRREDTGLFIHPAFLYFLEEEFFRIYRAKGAMSIIIFEIREVVKVDGAVRRKPLPTEAIADATIRINSKKRHTDVVAHYEAYDFGILLPSTKSSGANVFAQKIIKTLLEKPLAGTEGKQLSYAFGSASIPEDFTDINSLLGAAEMSMHYARDRGEQIIFFKDLLV
;
A
#
# COMPACT_ATOMS: atom_id res chain seq x y z
N MET A 1 52.42 7.87 22.48
CA MET A 1 52.53 7.47 21.05
C MET A 1 51.19 6.87 20.61
N ILE A 2 50.67 7.26 19.46
CA ILE A 2 49.46 6.63 18.88
C ILE A 2 49.92 5.43 18.05
N LYS A 3 49.44 4.22 18.35
CA LYS A 3 49.64 3.06 17.48
C LYS A 3 48.77 3.24 16.22
N LYS A 4 49.36 2.94 15.06
CA LYS A 4 48.66 2.93 13.76
C LYS A 4 48.43 1.47 13.36
N THR A 5 47.17 1.08 13.24
CA THR A 5 46.78 -0.22 12.68
C THR A 5 46.21 0.03 11.29
N GLY A 6 46.91 -0.47 10.27
CA GLY A 6 46.70 -0.12 8.87
C GLY A 6 46.21 -1.29 8.01
N ILE A 7 45.22 -1.04 7.16
CA ILE A 7 44.65 -2.00 6.21
C ILE A 7 44.83 -1.43 4.78
N THR A 8 45.27 -2.27 3.84
CA THR A 8 45.32 -1.91 2.42
C THR A 8 44.24 -2.67 1.65
N LEU A 9 43.41 -1.93 0.92
CA LEU A 9 42.23 -2.41 0.21
C LEU A 9 42.43 -2.26 -1.30
N LYS A 10 41.70 -3.07 -2.08
CA LYS A 10 41.72 -3.00 -3.54
C LYS A 10 40.88 -1.85 -4.09
N ASN A 11 39.76 -1.56 -3.43
CA ASN A 11 38.75 -0.56 -3.82
C ASN A 11 38.40 0.33 -2.60
N VAL A 12 37.44 1.25 -2.79
CA VAL A 12 36.76 1.98 -1.69
C VAL A 12 36.29 0.99 -0.60
N PRO A 13 36.40 1.32 0.70
CA PRO A 13 35.92 0.47 1.79
C PRO A 13 34.44 0.16 1.65
N ASP A 14 34.07 -1.11 1.78
CA ASP A 14 32.68 -1.53 1.85
C ASP A 14 32.13 -1.42 3.29
N ILE A 15 30.82 -1.59 3.43
CA ILE A 15 30.11 -1.50 4.71
C ILE A 15 30.69 -2.46 5.76
N PRO A 16 31.02 -3.74 5.46
CA PRO A 16 31.73 -4.64 6.38
C PRO A 16 33.07 -4.09 6.88
N VAL A 17 33.95 -3.58 6.02
CA VAL A 17 35.24 -3.02 6.44
C VAL A 17 35.06 -1.78 7.31
N LEU A 18 34.12 -0.89 6.96
CA LEU A 18 33.80 0.28 7.79
C LEU A 18 33.24 -0.12 9.15
N HIS A 19 32.33 -1.11 9.22
CA HIS A 19 31.80 -1.63 10.48
C HIS A 19 32.89 -2.29 11.34
N GLN A 20 33.82 -3.01 10.72
CA GLN A 20 34.99 -3.59 11.40
C GLN A 20 35.89 -2.48 11.99
N MET A 21 36.20 -1.43 11.22
CA MET A 21 36.98 -0.29 11.70
C MET A 21 36.28 0.41 12.86
N LEU A 22 34.96 0.67 12.76
CA LEU A 22 34.20 1.29 13.85
C LEU A 22 34.25 0.45 15.13
N SER A 23 34.00 -0.86 15.00
CA SER A 23 34.04 -1.81 16.12
C SER A 23 35.40 -1.84 16.81
N GLN A 24 36.50 -1.90 16.04
CA GLN A 24 37.86 -1.87 16.58
C GLN A 24 38.21 -0.54 17.25
N SER A 25 37.73 0.59 16.71
CA SER A 25 37.94 1.94 17.26
C SER A 25 37.23 2.13 18.60
N LEU A 26 36.00 1.61 18.73
CA LEU A 26 35.22 1.64 19.98
C LEU A 26 35.79 0.71 21.07
N GLN A 27 36.38 -0.43 20.68
CA GLN A 27 37.11 -1.33 21.57
C GLN A 27 38.45 -0.75 22.05
N LYS A 28 39.09 0.14 21.27
CA LYS A 28 40.35 0.80 21.62
C LYS A 28 40.32 2.31 21.34
N PRO A 29 39.57 3.10 22.14
CA PRO A 29 39.52 4.56 21.96
C PRO A 29 40.92 5.19 22.04
N GLY A 30 41.17 6.20 21.19
CA GLY A 30 42.48 6.83 21.04
C GLY A 30 43.51 6.07 20.19
N GLU A 31 43.26 4.82 19.76
CA GLU A 31 44.03 4.20 18.67
C GLU A 31 43.60 4.80 17.32
N LYS A 32 44.52 4.90 16.34
CA LYS A 32 44.22 5.43 15.01
C LYS A 32 44.23 4.31 13.98
N LEU A 33 43.04 4.00 13.47
CA LEU A 33 42.86 3.03 12.40
C LEU A 33 42.96 3.73 11.05
N VAL A 34 43.55 3.05 10.07
CA VAL A 34 43.81 3.61 8.73
C VAL A 34 43.49 2.57 7.67
N ALA A 35 42.69 2.94 6.67
CA ALA A 35 42.44 2.15 5.46
C ALA A 35 42.96 2.90 4.23
N THR A 36 43.68 2.21 3.33
CA THR A 36 44.29 2.80 2.14
C THR A 36 43.91 2.05 0.87
N TRP A 37 43.56 2.76 -0.20
CA TRP A 37 43.29 2.18 -1.53
C TRP A 37 43.69 3.16 -2.64
N ARG A 38 43.65 2.71 -3.90
CA ARG A 38 43.79 3.59 -5.07
C ARG A 38 42.56 3.53 -5.95
N ASN A 39 42.26 4.61 -6.66
CA ASN A 39 41.30 4.56 -7.77
C ASN A 39 42.01 4.22 -9.10
N ASN A 40 41.22 4.08 -10.17
CA ASN A 40 41.72 3.79 -11.53
C ASN A 40 42.67 4.88 -12.07
N GLU A 41 42.57 6.11 -11.56
CA GLU A 41 43.41 7.27 -11.91
C GLU A 41 44.71 7.33 -11.09
N LYS A 42 45.01 6.29 -10.29
CA LYS A 42 46.16 6.16 -9.39
C LYS A 42 46.19 7.12 -8.20
N LEU A 43 45.13 7.90 -7.95
CA LEU A 43 44.98 8.70 -6.73
C LEU A 43 44.99 7.77 -5.51
N LEU A 44 45.79 8.12 -4.49
CA LEU A 44 45.90 7.34 -3.26
C LEU A 44 44.95 7.91 -2.20
N PHE A 45 43.95 7.12 -1.81
CA PHE A 45 43.02 7.46 -0.75
C PHE A 45 43.49 6.85 0.57
N THR A 46 43.34 7.63 1.65
CA THR A 46 43.59 7.24 3.02
C THR A 46 42.38 7.65 3.85
N LEU A 47 41.59 6.68 4.30
CA LEU A 47 40.56 6.88 5.31
C LEU A 47 41.17 6.65 6.69
N GLU A 48 41.06 7.63 7.56
CA GLU A 48 41.52 7.55 8.95
C GLU A 48 40.32 7.60 9.89
N LEU A 49 40.36 6.79 10.97
CA LEU A 49 39.35 6.76 12.03
C LEU A 49 40.02 6.87 13.40
N VAL A 50 39.49 7.75 14.26
CA VAL A 50 39.86 7.90 15.68
C VAL A 50 38.61 8.09 16.54
N CYS A 51 38.41 7.26 17.55
CA CYS A 51 37.42 7.47 18.62
C CYS A 51 38.03 8.31 19.74
N SER A 52 37.32 9.37 20.19
CA SER A 52 37.79 10.25 21.27
C SER A 52 37.81 9.53 22.63
N LEU A 53 38.92 9.65 23.37
CA LEU A 53 39.04 9.12 24.73
C LEU A 53 38.13 9.80 25.76
N LYS A 54 37.71 11.05 25.52
CA LYS A 54 36.76 11.76 26.39
C LYS A 54 35.31 11.47 26.01
N ASP A 55 35.00 11.66 24.72
CA ASP A 55 33.63 11.85 24.25
C ASP A 55 33.06 10.57 23.60
N ARG A 56 33.91 9.55 23.40
CA ARG A 56 33.69 8.32 22.62
C ARG A 56 33.19 8.50 21.17
N ASP A 57 32.99 9.74 20.71
CA ASP A 57 32.65 10.06 19.33
C ASP A 57 33.74 9.59 18.33
N PRO A 58 33.39 8.74 17.35
CA PRO A 58 34.27 8.32 16.25
C PRO A 58 34.33 9.39 15.15
N ARG A 59 35.54 9.83 14.82
CA ARG A 59 35.81 10.81 13.76
C ARG A 59 36.52 10.15 12.58
N TRP A 60 35.92 10.31 11.41
CA TRP A 60 36.35 9.80 10.12
C TRP A 60 36.93 10.93 9.28
N LEU A 61 38.06 10.69 8.64
CA LEU A 61 38.77 11.66 7.81
C LEU A 61 39.23 10.99 6.51
N LEU A 62 38.69 11.43 5.37
CA LEU A 62 39.12 10.97 4.05
C LEU A 62 40.14 11.95 3.46
N ILE A 63 41.34 11.43 3.22
CA ILE A 63 42.45 12.14 2.60
C ILE A 63 42.69 11.54 1.22
N CYS A 64 42.93 12.38 0.21
CA CYS A 64 43.45 11.98 -1.09
C CYS A 64 44.87 12.52 -1.27
N GLU A 65 45.75 11.74 -1.87
CA GLU A 65 47.11 12.12 -2.22
C GLU A 65 47.34 12.06 -3.73
N LYS A 66 47.72 13.20 -4.31
CA LYS A 66 48.07 13.39 -5.73
C LYS A 66 49.43 14.08 -5.80
N SER A 67 50.37 13.52 -6.55
CA SER A 67 51.72 14.10 -6.74
C SER A 67 52.45 14.47 -5.43
N GLY A 68 52.22 13.71 -4.34
CA GLY A 68 52.79 13.97 -3.01
C GLY A 68 52.08 15.05 -2.18
N LYS A 69 51.10 15.78 -2.73
CA LYS A 69 50.22 16.67 -1.96
C LYS A 69 49.06 15.87 -1.36
N ARG A 70 48.74 16.14 -0.08
CA ARG A 70 47.59 15.56 0.64
C ARG A 70 46.49 16.59 0.83
N SER A 71 45.28 16.25 0.38
CA SER A 71 44.07 17.06 0.57
C SER A 71 43.04 16.28 1.36
N VAL A 72 42.49 16.87 2.41
CA VAL A 72 41.27 16.35 3.06
C VAL A 72 40.10 16.62 2.11
N ILE A 73 39.34 15.59 1.78
CA ILE A 73 38.12 15.71 0.96
C ILE A 73 36.87 15.73 1.84
N LEU A 74 36.87 14.98 2.94
CA LEU A 74 35.68 14.73 3.75
C LEU A 74 36.05 14.46 5.21
N GLN A 75 35.30 15.04 6.15
CA GLN A 75 35.42 14.80 7.58
C GLN A 75 34.01 14.58 8.17
N ILE A 76 33.82 13.49 8.92
CA ILE A 76 32.52 13.08 9.47
C ILE A 76 32.71 12.64 10.92
N SER A 77 31.74 12.93 11.79
CA SER A 77 31.62 12.34 13.14
C SER A 77 30.40 11.43 13.22
N GLY A 78 30.49 10.35 14.01
CA GLY A 78 29.35 9.51 14.36
C GLY A 78 29.40 8.06 13.86
N HIS A 79 28.33 7.33 14.16
CA HIS A 79 28.28 5.86 14.16
C HIS A 79 27.50 5.25 12.98
N ASP A 80 26.79 6.04 12.18
CA ASP A 80 25.99 5.53 11.04
C ASP A 80 26.90 5.13 9.86
N VAL A 81 27.28 3.86 9.84
CA VAL A 81 28.15 3.25 8.82
C VAL A 81 27.57 3.40 7.40
N LEU A 82 26.24 3.48 7.23
CA LEU A 82 25.61 3.62 5.91
C LEU A 82 25.72 5.08 5.40
N LEU A 83 25.49 6.05 6.28
CA LEU A 83 25.72 7.47 5.96
C LEU A 83 27.20 7.72 5.63
N ILE A 84 28.10 7.17 6.44
CA ILE A 84 29.56 7.25 6.26
C ILE A 84 29.98 6.59 4.95
N TYR A 85 29.52 5.36 4.66
CA TYR A 85 29.77 4.67 3.40
C TYR A 85 29.30 5.48 2.19
N LYS A 86 28.07 6.02 2.24
CA LYS A 86 27.51 6.85 1.17
C LYS A 86 28.37 8.09 0.93
N GLN A 87 28.68 8.84 1.99
CA GLN A 87 29.46 10.08 1.87
C GLN A 87 30.90 9.81 1.40
N ILE A 88 31.57 8.76 1.89
CA ILE A 88 32.90 8.34 1.42
C ILE A 88 32.85 7.92 -0.06
N SER A 89 31.84 7.14 -0.46
CA SER A 89 31.70 6.68 -1.85
C SER A 89 31.46 7.84 -2.83
N THR A 90 30.58 8.79 -2.46
CA THR A 90 30.37 10.01 -3.24
C THR A 90 31.65 10.86 -3.31
N ALA A 91 32.30 11.12 -2.18
CA ALA A 91 33.51 11.95 -2.12
C ALA A 91 34.73 11.34 -2.82
N ALA A 92 34.87 10.01 -2.81
CA ALA A 92 35.90 9.31 -3.56
C ALA A 92 35.63 9.35 -5.09
N SER A 93 34.36 9.46 -5.49
CA SER A 93 33.95 9.56 -6.90
C SER A 93 34.11 10.98 -7.47
N SER A 94 33.80 12.01 -6.68
CA SER A 94 33.99 13.43 -7.07
C SER A 94 35.38 14.00 -6.75
N ALA A 95 36.28 13.16 -6.21
CA ALA A 95 37.62 13.56 -5.76
C ALA A 95 38.45 14.30 -6.82
N HIS A 96 38.28 13.96 -8.11
CA HIS A 96 39.01 14.61 -9.20
C HIS A 96 38.70 16.11 -9.27
N GLU A 97 37.41 16.50 -9.18
CA GLU A 97 37.01 17.92 -9.19
C GLU A 97 37.53 18.67 -7.96
N VAL A 98 37.46 18.04 -6.78
CA VAL A 98 37.91 18.65 -5.53
C VAL A 98 39.42 18.90 -5.56
N VAL A 99 40.20 17.97 -6.10
CA VAL A 99 41.65 18.13 -6.23
C VAL A 99 42.01 19.09 -7.37
N SER A 100 41.28 19.08 -8.50
CA SER A 100 41.49 20.06 -9.59
C SER A 100 41.23 21.49 -9.10
N ARG A 101 40.09 21.74 -8.43
CA ARG A 101 39.77 23.05 -7.84
C ARG A 101 40.78 23.48 -6.78
N ALA A 102 41.36 22.55 -6.02
CA ALA A 102 42.44 22.86 -5.09
C ALA A 102 43.74 23.26 -5.80
N GLU A 103 44.12 22.55 -6.88
CA GLU A 103 45.29 22.88 -7.70
C GLU A 103 45.09 24.19 -8.47
N GLU A 104 43.89 24.45 -9.00
CA GLU A 104 43.49 25.71 -9.64
C GLU A 104 43.50 26.89 -8.67
N ALA A 105 42.93 26.73 -7.47
CA ALA A 105 42.95 27.77 -6.44
C ALA A 105 44.37 28.05 -5.93
N GLU A 106 45.20 27.02 -5.73
CA GLU A 106 46.59 27.22 -5.34
C GLU A 106 47.42 27.87 -6.47
N ASN A 107 47.15 27.53 -7.73
CA ASN A 107 47.75 28.19 -8.89
C ASN A 107 47.29 29.64 -9.04
N ALA A 108 46.01 29.95 -8.82
CA ALA A 108 45.50 31.32 -8.80
C ALA A 108 46.11 32.14 -7.66
N ILE A 109 46.28 31.54 -6.47
CA ILE A 109 46.97 32.16 -5.33
C ILE A 109 48.47 32.36 -5.62
N ARG A 110 49.12 31.45 -6.35
CA ARG A 110 50.51 31.63 -6.83
C ARG A 110 50.59 32.76 -7.86
N LEU A 111 49.66 32.82 -8.80
CA LEU A 111 49.61 33.84 -9.86
C LEU A 111 49.36 35.24 -9.27
N ALA A 112 48.43 35.35 -8.31
CA ALA A 112 48.22 36.57 -7.53
C ALA A 112 49.48 36.97 -6.74
N LYS A 113 50.13 36.03 -6.04
CA LYS A 113 51.38 36.29 -5.30
C LYS A 113 52.59 36.60 -6.20
N SER A 114 52.56 36.26 -7.48
CA SER A 114 53.52 36.74 -8.48
C SER A 114 53.16 38.11 -9.08
N SER A 115 51.95 38.62 -8.85
CA SER A 115 51.48 39.91 -9.38
C SER A 115 51.82 41.10 -8.48
N ASP A 116 52.15 40.88 -7.20
CA ASP A 116 52.46 41.93 -6.22
C ASP A 116 53.96 42.33 -6.18
N ASN A 117 54.77 41.94 -7.18
CA ASN A 117 56.24 42.02 -7.05
C ASN A 117 57.00 42.39 -8.34
N HIS A 118 56.76 43.60 -8.87
CA HIS A 118 57.79 44.65 -9.06
C HIS A 118 57.22 45.93 -9.75
N PRO A 119 57.86 47.11 -9.62
CA PRO A 119 57.31 48.38 -10.08
C PRO A 119 57.88 48.87 -11.43
N ALA A 120 57.23 49.92 -11.95
CA ALA A 120 57.74 50.93 -12.89
C ALA A 120 58.10 50.52 -14.35
N LEU A 121 57.24 50.97 -15.27
CA LEU A 121 57.58 51.78 -16.46
C LEU A 121 58.95 51.56 -17.13
N THR A 122 58.94 51.00 -18.35
CA THR A 122 59.68 51.62 -19.48
C THR A 122 59.06 51.21 -20.83
N LYS A 123 59.40 51.93 -21.90
CA LYS A 123 58.92 51.71 -23.28
C LYS A 123 59.93 50.87 -24.06
N SER A 124 59.47 50.05 -25.03
CA SER A 124 59.74 50.27 -26.48
C SER A 124 59.42 49.04 -27.35
N ASP A 125 58.59 49.25 -28.36
CA ASP A 125 58.75 48.83 -29.77
C ASP A 125 59.07 47.39 -30.23
N MET A 126 58.33 46.97 -31.28
CA MET A 126 58.78 46.20 -32.47
C MET A 126 59.28 44.73 -32.32
N THR A 127 59.14 43.79 -33.27
CA THR A 127 58.25 43.54 -34.45
C THR A 127 58.39 42.05 -34.88
N LEU A 128 57.61 41.59 -35.88
CA LEU A 128 57.98 40.69 -37.02
C LEU A 128 59.26 39.79 -36.92
N SER A 129 59.32 38.54 -37.40
CA SER A 129 58.33 37.68 -38.10
C SER A 129 58.93 36.29 -38.48
N ALA A 130 58.06 35.28 -38.64
CA ALA A 130 58.08 34.20 -39.67
C ALA A 130 59.23 33.14 -39.81
N SER A 131 58.78 31.95 -40.28
CA SER A 131 59.42 31.01 -41.24
C SER A 131 60.26 29.78 -40.77
N GLY A 132 60.23 28.73 -41.62
CA GLY A 132 60.98 27.44 -41.51
C GLY A 132 60.33 26.38 -40.60
N GLY A 133 60.36 25.07 -40.87
CA GLY A 133 60.80 24.25 -42.03
C GLY A 133 60.79 22.75 -41.60
N GLN A 134 59.95 21.87 -42.15
CA GLN A 134 60.16 21.00 -43.35
C GLN A 134 60.97 19.69 -43.11
N GLY A 135 60.38 18.53 -43.50
CA GLY A 135 61.00 17.19 -43.51
C GLY A 135 60.73 16.33 -42.25
N GLY A 136 60.62 14.98 -42.30
CA GLY A 136 60.54 14.04 -43.43
C GLY A 136 61.18 12.67 -43.14
N GLY A 137 60.50 11.53 -43.37
CA GLY A 137 61.09 10.17 -43.26
C GLY A 137 60.11 9.02 -42.94
N ASN A 138 60.42 7.79 -43.38
CA ASN A 138 59.62 6.53 -43.28
C ASN A 138 60.59 5.31 -43.51
N PRO A 139 60.21 4.01 -43.64
CA PRO A 139 59.41 3.10 -42.79
C PRO A 139 60.04 1.67 -42.53
N ALA A 140 59.34 0.83 -41.74
CA ALA A 140 59.08 -0.64 -41.89
C ALA A 140 60.14 -1.79 -41.79
N ASN A 141 59.73 -2.91 -41.14
CA ASN A 141 59.99 -4.34 -41.47
C ASN A 141 59.14 -5.27 -40.53
N GLN A 142 58.31 -6.24 -41.00
CA GLN A 142 58.53 -7.67 -41.38
C GLN A 142 58.66 -8.72 -40.22
N ALA A 143 58.23 -10.00 -40.27
CA ALA A 143 57.22 -10.75 -41.08
C ALA A 143 57.04 -12.26 -40.64
N LEU A 144 55.84 -12.87 -40.85
CA LEU A 144 55.52 -14.34 -41.00
C LEU A 144 55.74 -15.31 -39.78
N SER A 145 55.23 -16.56 -39.64
CA SER A 145 54.67 -17.64 -40.53
C SER A 145 53.59 -18.56 -39.86
N ALA A 146 53.03 -19.56 -40.56
CA ALA A 146 52.02 -20.59 -40.12
C ALA A 146 52.46 -22.05 -40.53
N PRO A 147 51.66 -23.18 -40.71
CA PRO A 147 50.18 -23.42 -40.79
C PRO A 147 49.59 -24.80 -40.26
N SER A 148 48.30 -25.08 -40.57
CA SER A 148 47.62 -26.41 -40.80
C SER A 148 47.11 -27.35 -39.65
N ALA A 149 45.88 -27.92 -39.78
CA ALA A 149 45.28 -28.98 -38.92
C ALA A 149 43.96 -29.63 -39.51
N PRO A 150 43.56 -30.91 -39.22
CA PRO A 150 42.35 -31.55 -39.81
C PRO A 150 41.34 -32.36 -38.91
N ALA A 151 40.06 -32.35 -39.35
CA ALA A 151 38.93 -33.34 -39.31
C ALA A 151 38.67 -34.45 -38.23
N LYS A 152 37.58 -34.26 -37.43
CA LYS A 152 36.33 -35.07 -37.19
C LYS A 152 36.29 -36.62 -37.35
N PRO A 153 35.30 -37.36 -36.74
CA PRO A 153 34.27 -37.07 -35.68
C PRO A 153 34.33 -38.16 -34.55
N PRO A 154 33.26 -38.79 -33.94
CA PRO A 154 31.82 -38.48 -33.67
C PRO A 154 31.32 -38.78 -32.20
N SER A 155 29.99 -38.79 -31.99
CA SER A 155 29.19 -39.41 -30.90
C SER A 155 28.94 -38.64 -29.57
N SER A 156 27.93 -39.11 -28.81
CA SER A 156 27.12 -38.47 -27.74
C SER A 156 27.88 -38.02 -26.47
N THR A 157 27.36 -37.19 -25.54
CA THR A 157 25.96 -37.02 -25.07
C THR A 157 25.70 -35.65 -24.41
N SER A 158 24.41 -35.24 -24.30
CA SER A 158 23.83 -34.28 -23.33
C SER A 158 24.48 -32.91 -23.11
N VAL A 159 23.84 -31.86 -23.61
CA VAL A 159 23.99 -30.48 -23.08
C VAL A 159 23.08 -30.32 -21.86
N ASN A 160 23.61 -29.81 -20.75
CA ASN A 160 22.84 -29.52 -19.54
C ASN A 160 23.01 -28.04 -19.16
N ILE A 161 22.00 -27.21 -19.44
CA ILE A 161 21.99 -25.78 -19.07
C ILE A 161 21.30 -25.66 -17.72
N THR A 162 22.08 -25.69 -16.64
CA THR A 162 21.59 -25.49 -15.28
C THR A 162 21.83 -24.05 -14.85
N ALA A 163 20.75 -23.28 -14.70
CA ALA A 163 20.81 -22.00 -13.99
C ALA A 163 21.03 -22.24 -12.48
N PRO A 164 21.72 -21.32 -11.80
CA PRO A 164 21.01 -20.67 -10.69
C PRO A 164 21.26 -19.17 -10.60
N ALA A 165 20.24 -18.43 -10.17
CA ALA A 165 20.43 -17.10 -9.62
C ALA A 165 21.15 -17.22 -8.26
N ARG A 166 22.26 -16.49 -8.07
CA ARG A 166 22.95 -16.44 -6.78
C ARG A 166 22.27 -15.43 -5.84
N THR A 167 21.38 -15.91 -4.98
CA THR A 167 21.12 -15.22 -3.71
C THR A 167 22.41 -15.15 -2.90
N ARG A 168 22.77 -13.95 -2.41
CA ARG A 168 23.85 -13.78 -1.45
C ARG A 168 23.36 -14.30 -0.09
N GLN A 169 23.79 -15.50 0.31
CA GLN A 169 23.63 -15.94 1.69
C GLN A 169 24.56 -15.11 2.59
N LEU A 170 23.99 -14.49 3.63
CA LEU A 170 24.75 -13.96 4.76
C LEU A 170 25.13 -15.12 5.72
N PRO A 171 26.31 -15.13 6.36
CA PRO A 171 26.76 -16.30 7.14
C PRO A 171 26.08 -16.50 8.50
N PHE A 172 25.10 -15.66 8.86
CA PHE A 172 24.46 -15.65 10.17
C PHE A 172 22.99 -15.20 10.06
N ALA A 173 22.15 -15.68 10.98
CA ALA A 173 20.82 -15.12 11.20
C ALA A 173 20.96 -13.74 11.86
N LEU A 174 20.21 -12.73 11.38
CA LEU A 174 20.13 -11.44 12.05
C LEU A 174 19.23 -11.61 13.28
N LEU A 175 19.83 -11.50 14.47
CA LEU A 175 19.16 -11.66 15.77
C LEU A 175 19.44 -10.43 16.63
N GLY A 176 18.44 -9.97 17.38
CA GLY A 176 18.53 -8.78 18.22
C GLY A 176 17.19 -8.44 18.88
N LYS A 177 17.02 -7.18 19.29
CA LYS A 177 15.80 -6.67 19.94
C LYS A 177 15.20 -5.49 19.19
N ILE A 178 13.87 -5.39 19.21
CA ILE A 178 13.14 -4.26 18.62
C ILE A 178 13.36 -2.96 19.41
N ALA A 179 13.65 -3.05 20.71
CA ALA A 179 14.11 -1.93 21.53
C ALA A 179 15.50 -1.38 21.12
N GLU A 180 16.33 -2.18 20.42
CA GLU A 180 17.65 -1.75 19.91
C GLU A 180 17.57 -1.24 18.46
N ILE A 181 16.77 -1.90 17.61
CA ILE A 181 16.48 -1.49 16.24
C ILE A 181 14.97 -1.68 15.99
N SER A 182 14.21 -0.59 15.94
CA SER A 182 12.76 -0.64 15.75
C SER A 182 12.37 -1.38 14.48
N LEU A 183 11.22 -2.07 14.51
CA LEU A 183 10.79 -2.90 13.38
C LEU A 183 10.70 -2.14 12.03
N PRO A 184 10.22 -0.88 11.95
CA PRO A 184 10.33 -0.06 10.75
C PRO A 184 11.77 0.04 10.20
N LYS A 185 12.75 0.23 11.08
CA LYS A 185 14.16 0.38 10.70
C LYS A 185 14.78 -0.96 10.29
N LEU A 186 14.40 -2.06 10.94
CA LEU A 186 14.81 -3.41 10.58
C LEU A 186 14.26 -3.81 9.21
N LEU A 187 12.97 -3.58 8.95
CA LEU A 187 12.36 -3.80 7.63
C LEU A 187 13.00 -2.94 6.54
N GLN A 188 13.32 -1.67 6.83
CA GLN A 188 14.04 -0.80 5.87
C GLN A 188 15.43 -1.33 5.51
N LEU A 189 16.17 -1.92 6.47
CA LEU A 189 17.46 -2.54 6.22
C LEU A 189 17.33 -3.79 5.33
N ILE A 190 16.40 -4.68 5.70
CA ILE A 190 16.07 -5.90 4.94
C ILE A 190 15.63 -5.55 3.50
N SER A 191 14.85 -4.47 3.34
CA SER A 191 14.44 -3.91 2.05
C SER A 191 15.62 -3.41 1.23
N SER A 192 16.51 -2.61 1.84
CA SER A 192 17.66 -2.01 1.13
C SER A 192 18.67 -3.02 0.56
N GLU A 193 18.80 -4.19 1.21
CA GLU A 193 19.65 -5.31 0.75
C GLU A 193 18.86 -6.37 -0.04
N LYS A 194 17.56 -6.14 -0.32
CA LYS A 194 16.65 -7.05 -1.02
C LYS A 194 16.62 -8.47 -0.47
N MET A 195 16.67 -8.64 0.86
CA MET A 195 16.76 -9.98 1.44
C MET A 195 15.41 -10.72 1.37
N THR A 196 15.47 -12.01 1.02
CA THR A 196 14.35 -12.95 1.19
C THR A 196 14.59 -13.77 2.46
N GLY A 197 13.56 -13.98 3.28
CA GLY A 197 13.65 -14.73 4.53
C GLY A 197 12.43 -14.62 5.42
N LEU A 198 12.49 -15.30 6.57
CA LEU A 198 11.45 -15.30 7.60
C LEU A 198 11.94 -14.52 8.83
N LEU A 199 11.29 -13.42 9.16
CA LEU A 199 11.50 -12.66 10.38
C LEU A 199 10.52 -13.17 11.44
N GLN A 200 11.04 -13.81 12.49
CA GLN A 200 10.28 -14.23 13.66
C GLN A 200 10.48 -13.22 14.80
N LEU A 201 9.43 -13.00 15.58
CA LEU A 201 9.33 -12.01 16.65
C LEU A 201 8.64 -12.65 17.86
N GLU A 202 9.11 -12.35 19.08
CA GLU A 202 8.61 -12.93 20.32
C GLU A 202 8.60 -11.88 21.45
N GLU A 203 7.41 -11.62 22.02
CA GLU A 203 7.13 -10.60 23.03
C GLU A 203 6.15 -11.17 24.09
N GLU A 204 6.61 -11.34 25.33
CA GLU A 204 5.85 -11.84 26.50
C GLU A 204 5.00 -13.13 26.33
N GLY A 205 5.32 -13.95 25.33
CA GLY A 205 4.62 -15.21 25.01
C GLY A 205 3.74 -15.13 23.75
N ASN A 206 3.49 -13.93 23.23
CA ASN A 206 2.96 -13.73 21.90
C ASN A 206 4.07 -14.00 20.88
N THR A 207 3.73 -14.61 19.74
CA THR A 207 4.67 -14.90 18.66
C THR A 207 4.18 -14.37 17.32
N ALA A 208 5.07 -13.71 16.59
CA ALA A 208 4.78 -13.14 15.29
C ALA A 208 5.76 -13.61 14.23
N SER A 209 5.28 -13.73 13.00
CA SER A 209 6.06 -14.20 11.86
C SER A 209 5.76 -13.40 10.60
N LEU A 210 6.82 -12.87 10.00
CA LEU A 210 6.80 -12.04 8.80
C LEU A 210 7.66 -12.71 7.72
N PHE A 211 7.05 -13.25 6.66
CA PHE A 211 7.81 -13.66 5.48
C PHE A 211 8.06 -12.44 4.59
N ILE A 212 9.30 -12.35 4.10
CA ILE A 212 9.80 -11.23 3.32
C ILE A 212 10.45 -11.80 2.05
N GLN A 213 10.12 -11.22 0.88
CA GLN A 213 10.67 -11.62 -0.41
C GLN A 213 11.24 -10.40 -1.14
N GLU A 214 12.49 -10.52 -1.61
CA GLU A 214 13.27 -9.45 -2.25
C GLU A 214 13.27 -8.10 -1.48
N GLY A 215 13.16 -8.18 -0.14
CA GLY A 215 13.10 -7.02 0.74
C GLY A 215 11.70 -6.52 1.10
N HIS A 216 10.63 -7.11 0.57
CA HIS A 216 9.24 -6.70 0.81
C HIS A 216 8.47 -7.75 1.63
N PRO A 217 7.80 -7.37 2.74
CA PRO A 217 6.89 -8.26 3.46
C PRO A 217 5.75 -8.78 2.56
N ILE A 218 5.49 -10.09 2.60
CA ILE A 218 4.46 -10.78 1.80
C ILE A 218 3.46 -11.59 2.64
N GLU A 219 3.89 -12.10 3.79
CA GLU A 219 3.01 -12.79 4.73
C GLU A 219 3.23 -12.25 6.14
N ALA A 220 2.15 -12.00 6.87
CA ALA A 220 2.15 -11.71 8.29
C ALA A 220 1.18 -12.65 9.04
N LYS A 221 1.63 -13.13 10.19
CA LYS A 221 0.85 -13.83 11.21
C LYS A 221 1.28 -13.38 12.59
N LEU A 222 0.32 -13.24 13.49
CA LEU A 222 0.47 -12.97 14.91
C LEU A 222 -0.37 -14.01 15.66
N LEU A 223 0.24 -14.74 16.58
CA LEU A 223 -0.42 -15.63 17.52
C LEU A 223 -0.26 -15.02 18.92
N ASP A 224 -1.39 -14.62 19.50
CA ASP A 224 -1.48 -14.01 20.83
C ASP A 224 -2.38 -14.82 21.77
N THR A 225 -2.71 -14.27 22.94
CA THR A 225 -3.57 -14.94 23.93
C THR A 225 -5.05 -14.99 23.57
N GLU A 226 -5.49 -14.24 22.55
CA GLU A 226 -6.89 -14.16 22.10
C GLU A 226 -7.14 -14.92 20.78
N GLY A 227 -6.13 -15.07 19.91
CA GLY A 227 -6.21 -15.94 18.73
C GLY A 227 -5.02 -15.88 17.75
N GLU A 228 -5.26 -16.36 16.52
CA GLU A 228 -4.37 -16.12 15.37
C GLU A 228 -4.93 -14.98 14.51
N LEU A 229 -4.14 -13.92 14.36
CA LEU A 229 -4.35 -12.82 13.43
C LEU A 229 -3.45 -13.01 12.20
N ALA A 230 -3.94 -12.64 11.02
CA ALA A 230 -3.20 -12.77 9.76
C ALA A 230 -3.33 -11.54 8.84
N GLY A 231 -2.40 -11.40 7.90
CA GLY A 231 -2.42 -10.38 6.84
C GLY A 231 -2.19 -8.95 7.34
N ASP A 232 -2.72 -7.97 6.61
CA ASP A 232 -2.60 -6.53 6.92
C ASP A 232 -2.90 -6.18 8.39
N SER A 233 -3.87 -6.86 9.01
CA SER A 233 -4.24 -6.63 10.43
C SER A 233 -3.15 -7.12 11.39
N ALA A 234 -2.60 -8.31 11.16
CA ALA A 234 -1.48 -8.82 11.95
C ALA A 234 -0.24 -7.95 11.75
N PHE A 235 0.09 -7.59 10.51
CA PHE A 235 1.22 -6.70 10.22
C PHE A 235 1.06 -5.36 10.92
N ALA A 236 -0.12 -4.74 10.84
CA ALA A 236 -0.37 -3.48 11.54
C ALA A 236 -0.11 -3.58 13.04
N GLU A 237 -0.58 -4.64 13.71
CA GLU A 237 -0.34 -4.83 15.15
C GLU A 237 1.13 -5.09 15.49
N ILE A 238 1.79 -5.98 14.74
CA ILE A 238 3.23 -6.28 14.86
C ILE A 238 4.09 -5.02 14.65
N MET A 239 3.67 -4.09 13.79
CA MET A 239 4.35 -2.81 13.58
C MET A 239 4.30 -1.85 14.77
N TYR A 240 3.49 -2.12 15.81
CA TYR A 240 3.49 -1.38 17.08
C TYR A 240 4.28 -2.05 18.22
N TRP A 241 4.81 -3.25 18.01
CA TRP A 241 5.63 -3.97 19.01
C TRP A 241 6.89 -3.18 19.37
N THR A 242 7.28 -3.20 20.65
CA THR A 242 8.38 -2.37 21.17
C THR A 242 9.47 -3.15 21.91
N GLU A 243 9.13 -4.24 22.58
CA GLU A 243 10.01 -5.03 23.46
C GLU A 243 10.18 -6.49 22.99
N ALA A 244 10.00 -6.73 21.69
CA ALA A 244 10.18 -8.05 21.08
C ALA A 244 11.65 -8.43 20.83
N ASN A 245 11.98 -9.71 21.04
CA ASN A 245 13.19 -10.31 20.49
C ASN A 245 12.92 -10.72 19.02
N TYR A 246 13.91 -10.59 18.13
CA TYR A 246 13.75 -10.95 16.71
C TYR A 246 14.81 -11.93 16.20
N THR A 247 14.44 -12.75 15.21
CA THR A 247 15.33 -13.66 14.48
C THR A 247 14.95 -13.70 13.00
N PHE A 248 15.84 -13.29 12.10
CA PHE A 248 15.66 -13.37 10.65
C PHE A 248 16.41 -14.55 10.03
N LYS A 249 15.66 -15.50 9.48
CA LYS A 249 16.13 -16.70 8.77
C LYS A 249 16.20 -16.42 7.26
N VAL A 250 17.38 -16.00 6.80
CA VAL A 250 17.67 -15.70 5.38
C VAL A 250 17.41 -16.95 4.52
N GLY A 251 16.75 -16.77 3.37
CA GLY A 251 16.46 -17.83 2.40
C GLY A 251 15.23 -18.70 2.72
N ALA A 252 14.56 -18.48 3.86
CA ALA A 252 13.24 -19.06 4.08
C ALA A 252 12.21 -18.42 3.12
N ILE A 253 11.31 -19.25 2.59
CA ILE A 253 10.27 -18.86 1.63
C ILE A 253 8.92 -19.37 2.11
N THR A 254 7.85 -18.75 1.63
CA THR A 254 6.45 -19.19 1.81
C THR A 254 5.78 -19.32 0.45
N SER A 255 4.73 -20.14 0.38
CA SER A 255 3.79 -20.21 -0.75
C SER A 255 2.54 -19.35 -0.52
N THR A 256 2.44 -18.66 0.61
CA THR A 256 1.28 -17.88 1.04
C THR A 256 1.62 -16.39 1.01
N ARG A 257 0.72 -15.58 0.47
CA ARG A 257 0.77 -14.12 0.52
C ARG A 257 -0.55 -13.62 1.11
N ASN A 258 -0.49 -12.86 2.20
CA ASN A 258 -1.67 -12.30 2.86
C ASN A 258 -1.53 -10.79 3.17
N LEU A 259 -0.39 -10.18 2.78
CA LEU A 259 -0.21 -8.73 2.78
C LEU A 259 -0.62 -8.14 1.43
N VAL A 260 -1.60 -7.24 1.48
CA VAL A 260 -2.26 -6.60 0.34
C VAL A 260 -1.69 -5.19 0.13
N LYS A 261 -1.63 -4.38 1.20
CA LYS A 261 -1.11 -3.01 1.14
C LYS A 261 0.42 -3.00 1.14
N SER A 262 1.01 -1.96 0.55
CA SER A 262 2.47 -1.79 0.62
C SER A 262 2.90 -1.52 2.06
N SER A 263 4.05 -2.04 2.46
CA SER A 263 4.64 -1.77 3.77
C SER A 263 4.87 -0.27 4.00
N GLU A 264 5.05 0.51 2.94
CA GLU A 264 5.25 1.97 2.98
C GLU A 264 3.94 2.70 3.34
N ILE A 265 2.80 2.33 2.74
CA ILE A 265 1.48 2.89 3.07
C ILE A 265 1.06 2.49 4.50
N LEU A 266 1.38 1.25 4.90
CA LEU A 266 1.16 0.77 6.27
C LEU A 266 2.05 1.52 7.30
N LEU A 267 3.28 1.89 6.91
CA LEU A 267 4.22 2.68 7.72
C LEU A 267 3.83 4.17 7.85
N GLU A 268 3.24 4.76 6.80
CA GLU A 268 2.85 6.18 6.76
C GLU A 268 1.84 6.56 7.87
N HIS A 269 1.13 5.58 8.42
CA HIS A 269 0.09 5.75 9.43
C HIS A 269 0.53 5.34 10.87
N VAL A 270 1.82 5.12 11.13
CA VAL A 270 2.33 4.57 12.40
C VAL A 270 2.63 5.67 13.44
N ARG A 271 1.57 6.27 14.03
CA ARG A 271 1.67 6.82 15.40
C ARG A 271 1.37 5.69 16.39
N PRO A 272 2.27 5.37 17.36
CA PRO A 272 2.01 4.34 18.36
C PRO A 272 0.64 4.48 19.03
N LEU A 273 -0.13 3.39 19.13
CA LEU A 273 -1.47 3.41 19.73
C LEU A 273 -1.43 3.95 21.18
N ALA A 274 -0.36 3.63 21.91
CA ALA A 274 -0.07 4.16 23.23
C ALA A 274 -0.02 5.70 23.28
N GLN A 275 0.52 6.38 22.26
CA GLN A 275 0.53 7.86 22.20
C GLN A 275 -0.86 8.44 21.94
N VAL A 276 -1.68 7.79 21.10
CA VAL A 276 -3.08 8.19 20.88
C VAL A 276 -3.90 8.05 22.17
N LEU A 277 -3.70 6.95 22.91
CA LEU A 277 -4.31 6.74 24.22
C LEU A 277 -3.80 7.75 25.26
N GLU A 278 -2.49 8.03 25.30
CA GLU A 278 -1.92 9.04 26.21
C GLU A 278 -2.44 10.45 25.90
N GLU A 279 -2.63 10.81 24.63
CA GLU A 279 -3.28 12.07 24.23
C GLU A 279 -4.76 12.13 24.64
N LEU A 280 -5.51 11.04 24.54
CA LEU A 280 -6.89 10.95 25.03
C LEU A 280 -6.95 11.08 26.57
N THR A 281 -6.09 10.39 27.31
CA THR A 281 -6.01 10.50 28.77
C THR A 281 -5.52 11.89 29.21
N LYS A 282 -4.58 12.52 28.50
CA LYS A 282 -4.17 13.92 28.72
C LYS A 282 -5.30 14.93 28.46
N ARG A 283 -6.23 14.63 27.55
CA ARG A 283 -7.48 15.41 27.37
C ARG A 283 -8.51 15.17 28.49
N GLY A 284 -8.27 14.19 29.36
CA GLY A 284 -9.13 13.84 30.51
C GLY A 284 -10.00 12.60 30.32
N MET A 285 -9.80 11.81 29.27
CA MET A 285 -10.58 10.59 29.02
C MET A 285 -10.18 9.45 29.97
N THR A 286 -11.17 8.78 30.54
CA THR A 286 -11.05 7.62 31.44
C THR A 286 -11.68 6.37 30.82
N ALA A 287 -11.50 5.19 31.42
CA ALA A 287 -12.02 3.93 30.87
C ALA A 287 -13.57 3.87 30.84
N ASP A 288 -14.21 4.58 31.76
CA ASP A 288 -15.66 4.74 31.88
C ASP A 288 -16.24 5.89 31.03
N SER A 289 -15.40 6.63 30.29
CA SER A 289 -15.85 7.72 29.42
C SER A 289 -16.84 7.24 28.38
N VAL A 290 -17.98 7.93 28.29
CA VAL A 290 -19.02 7.70 27.27
C VAL A 290 -18.97 8.76 26.19
N PHE A 291 -19.24 8.37 24.95
CA PHE A 291 -19.08 9.24 23.77
C PHE A 291 -20.42 9.76 23.25
N LYS A 292 -20.49 11.08 23.02
CA LYS A 292 -21.72 11.77 22.56
C LYS A 292 -21.43 12.75 21.43
N HIS A 293 -22.45 13.00 20.63
CA HIS A 293 -22.45 14.00 19.56
C HIS A 293 -22.12 15.40 20.10
N ALA A 294 -21.18 16.13 19.48
CA ALA A 294 -20.83 17.50 19.89
C ALA A 294 -21.84 18.55 19.38
N HIS A 295 -22.51 18.26 18.26
CA HIS A 295 -23.50 19.13 17.61
C HIS A 295 -24.78 18.34 17.36
N GLN A 296 -25.92 18.80 17.90
CA GLN A 296 -27.19 18.07 17.83
C GLN A 296 -27.79 17.97 16.41
N ASN A 297 -27.36 18.83 15.47
CA ASN A 297 -27.90 18.91 14.10
C ASN A 297 -26.78 19.12 13.05
N LEU A 298 -25.72 18.31 13.12
CA LEU A 298 -24.66 18.33 12.10
C LEU A 298 -25.17 17.69 10.80
N THR A 299 -25.14 18.42 9.67
CA THR A 299 -25.53 17.83 8.38
C THR A 299 -24.47 16.89 7.85
N GLY A 300 -24.83 15.92 6.99
CA GLY A 300 -23.85 15.00 6.38
C GLY A 300 -22.75 15.71 5.58
N GLU A 301 -23.07 16.85 4.97
CA GLU A 301 -22.11 17.72 4.27
C GLU A 301 -21.13 18.39 5.26
N GLN A 302 -21.63 18.88 6.40
CA GLN A 302 -20.80 19.46 7.47
C GLN A 302 -19.94 18.41 8.20
N PHE A 303 -20.48 17.21 8.41
CA PHE A 303 -19.73 16.07 8.94
C PHE A 303 -18.58 15.71 8.00
N THR A 304 -18.86 15.54 6.71
CA THR A 304 -17.85 15.26 5.69
C THR A 304 -16.79 16.36 5.63
N ALA A 305 -17.19 17.63 5.55
CA ALA A 305 -16.26 18.75 5.51
C ALA A 305 -15.34 18.86 6.74
N LYS A 306 -15.78 18.39 7.91
CA LYS A 306 -14.96 18.34 9.14
C LYS A 306 -14.12 17.07 9.29
N ALA A 307 -14.61 15.92 8.84
CA ALA A 307 -14.00 14.62 9.11
C ALA A 307 -13.04 14.13 8.00
N THR A 308 -13.20 14.58 6.76
CA THR A 308 -12.38 14.16 5.61
C THR A 308 -10.88 14.43 5.75
N PRO A 309 -10.40 15.57 6.28
CA PRO A 309 -8.97 15.76 6.51
C PRO A 309 -8.43 14.69 7.47
N ASP A 310 -7.31 14.06 7.11
CA ASP A 310 -6.55 13.10 7.95
C ASP A 310 -7.38 11.94 8.55
N ALA A 311 -8.45 11.52 7.86
CA ALA A 311 -9.36 10.47 8.32
C ALA A 311 -8.67 9.10 8.51
N PRO A 312 -8.74 8.46 9.69
CA PRO A 312 -8.05 7.19 9.96
C PRO A 312 -8.75 5.94 9.40
N VAL A 313 -10.01 6.08 8.97
CA VAL A 313 -10.83 5.07 8.28
C VAL A 313 -11.74 5.79 7.28
N ASP A 314 -12.43 5.06 6.41
CA ASP A 314 -13.27 5.67 5.38
C ASP A 314 -14.47 6.45 5.96
N MET A 315 -14.97 7.40 5.17
CA MET A 315 -16.03 8.32 5.59
C MET A 315 -17.35 7.64 5.98
N GLU A 316 -17.67 6.45 5.48
CA GLU A 316 -18.87 5.71 5.89
C GLU A 316 -18.64 4.89 7.17
N ALA A 317 -17.42 4.38 7.41
CA ALA A 317 -17.05 3.80 8.70
C ALA A 317 -17.06 4.87 9.81
N LEU A 318 -16.52 6.08 9.55
CA LEU A 318 -16.64 7.22 10.47
C LEU A 318 -18.10 7.63 10.70
N ALA A 319 -18.92 7.69 9.65
CA ALA A 319 -20.35 8.02 9.78
C ALA A 319 -21.12 6.94 10.56
N SER A 320 -20.80 5.66 10.35
CA SER A 320 -21.42 4.53 11.04
C SER A 320 -21.05 4.48 12.52
N LEU A 321 -19.78 4.79 12.87
CA LEU A 321 -19.35 4.99 14.25
C LEU A 321 -20.10 6.17 14.89
N TYR A 322 -20.12 7.33 14.22
CA TYR A 322 -20.82 8.54 14.68
C TYR A 322 -22.31 8.29 14.97
N LEU A 323 -23.03 7.67 14.01
CA LEU A 323 -24.45 7.31 14.14
C LEU A 323 -24.73 6.28 15.25
N ARG A 324 -23.71 5.57 15.75
CA ARG A 324 -23.83 4.63 16.88
C ARG A 324 -23.70 5.31 18.25
N LEU A 325 -23.19 6.54 18.33
CA LEU A 325 -22.92 7.22 19.60
C LEU A 325 -24.19 7.70 20.29
N ASP A 326 -24.81 6.78 21.03
CA ASP A 326 -26.00 6.98 21.88
C ASP A 326 -25.79 8.03 22.99
N GLY A 327 -24.58 8.16 23.50
CA GLY A 327 -24.22 9.02 24.64
C GLY A 327 -23.94 8.26 25.94
N ASP A 328 -24.15 6.94 25.97
CA ASP A 328 -24.06 6.07 27.16
C ASP A 328 -23.05 4.91 27.01
N SER A 329 -22.70 4.55 25.77
CA SER A 329 -21.68 3.54 25.41
C SER A 329 -20.26 4.02 25.70
N THR A 330 -19.48 3.18 26.39
CA THR A 330 -18.04 3.37 26.64
C THR A 330 -17.18 2.87 25.47
N MET A 331 -15.85 3.06 25.55
CA MET A 331 -14.93 2.51 24.53
C MET A 331 -15.10 0.99 24.41
N SER A 332 -15.18 0.25 25.51
CA SER A 332 -15.31 -1.21 25.46
C SER A 332 -16.71 -1.69 25.04
N ASP A 333 -17.76 -0.90 25.24
CA ASP A 333 -19.07 -1.20 24.62
C ASP A 333 -18.99 -1.08 23.09
N LEU A 334 -18.25 -0.09 22.57
CA LEU A 334 -18.02 0.08 21.14
C LEU A 334 -17.07 -0.98 20.55
N GLU A 335 -16.07 -1.44 21.31
CA GLU A 335 -15.20 -2.58 20.97
C GLU A 335 -16.03 -3.86 20.81
N ASN A 336 -16.91 -4.16 21.78
CA ASN A 336 -17.77 -5.36 21.79
C ASN A 336 -18.76 -5.45 20.62
N VAL A 337 -19.12 -4.33 19.98
CA VAL A 337 -20.05 -4.29 18.84
C VAL A 337 -19.31 -4.53 17.50
N GLN A 338 -17.97 -4.65 17.50
CA GLN A 338 -17.13 -4.98 16.34
C GLN A 338 -17.34 -4.10 15.09
N ILE A 339 -17.60 -2.80 15.29
CA ILE A 339 -17.75 -1.83 14.18
C ILE A 339 -16.39 -1.55 13.51
N LEU A 340 -15.32 -1.52 14.31
CA LEU A 340 -13.93 -1.36 13.90
C LEU A 340 -13.02 -2.17 14.83
N PRO A 341 -11.90 -2.73 14.33
CA PRO A 341 -10.83 -3.24 15.19
C PRO A 341 -10.34 -2.17 16.17
N ARG A 342 -9.96 -2.59 17.39
CA ARG A 342 -9.61 -1.71 18.51
C ARG A 342 -8.64 -0.56 18.17
N PRO A 343 -7.53 -0.76 17.43
CA PRO A 343 -6.63 0.34 17.07
C PRO A 343 -7.30 1.39 16.17
N LEU A 344 -8.16 0.97 15.24
CA LEU A 344 -8.88 1.86 14.33
C LEU A 344 -10.04 2.57 15.03
N LEU A 345 -10.72 1.90 15.98
CA LEU A 345 -11.76 2.51 16.81
C LEU A 345 -11.19 3.64 17.67
N VAL A 346 -10.12 3.38 18.43
CA VAL A 346 -9.45 4.39 19.29
C VAL A 346 -8.98 5.59 18.46
N ARG A 347 -8.39 5.35 17.28
CA ARG A 347 -7.96 6.41 16.35
C ARG A 347 -9.15 7.22 15.80
N SER A 348 -10.24 6.55 15.44
CA SER A 348 -11.46 7.21 14.93
C SER A 348 -12.13 8.07 16.00
N ILE A 349 -12.18 7.60 17.25
CA ILE A 349 -12.63 8.39 18.40
C ILE A 349 -11.73 9.61 18.62
N HIS A 350 -10.40 9.44 18.63
CA HIS A 350 -9.47 10.58 18.74
C HIS A 350 -9.64 11.59 17.61
N HIS A 351 -9.83 11.13 16.37
CA HIS A 351 -10.05 11.98 15.20
C HIS A 351 -11.34 12.81 15.31
N LEU A 352 -12.47 12.15 15.61
CA LEU A 352 -13.77 12.81 15.74
C LEU A 352 -13.80 13.78 16.94
N ILE A 353 -13.00 13.55 17.99
CA ILE A 353 -12.77 14.51 19.08
C ILE A 353 -11.92 15.70 18.59
N ALA A 354 -10.83 15.45 17.85
CA ALA A 354 -9.95 16.49 17.32
C ALA A 354 -10.68 17.45 16.35
N CYS A 355 -11.53 16.92 15.46
CA CYS A 355 -12.37 17.71 14.55
C CYS A 355 -13.58 18.37 15.24
N ASN A 356 -13.74 18.21 16.56
CA ASN A 356 -14.87 18.71 17.34
C ASN A 356 -16.22 18.31 16.70
N ILE A 357 -16.37 17.01 16.47
CA ILE A 357 -17.57 16.33 15.95
C ILE A 357 -18.24 15.53 17.08
N ILE A 358 -17.45 14.91 17.95
CA ILE A 358 -17.90 14.20 19.15
C ILE A 358 -17.19 14.75 20.39
N THR A 359 -17.79 14.53 21.56
CA THR A 359 -17.20 14.79 22.88
C THR A 359 -17.32 13.53 23.73
N PHE A 360 -16.58 13.46 24.83
CA PHE A 360 -16.78 12.42 25.84
C PHE A 360 -17.27 13.03 27.17
N VAL A 361 -17.79 12.18 28.05
CA VAL A 361 -18.17 12.51 29.42
C VAL A 361 -17.73 11.36 30.32
N ASN A 362 -17.06 11.66 31.43
CA ASN A 362 -16.68 10.65 32.42
C ASN A 362 -17.85 10.44 33.38
N LYS A 363 -18.15 9.19 33.76
CA LYS A 363 -19.19 8.87 34.74
C LYS A 363 -18.63 9.23 36.13
N VAL A 364 -19.09 10.35 36.67
CA VAL A 364 -18.65 10.85 37.99
C VAL A 364 -18.97 9.81 39.06
N GLU A 365 -17.94 9.25 39.69
CA GLU A 365 -18.11 8.33 40.81
C GLU A 365 -18.96 8.97 41.92
N ALA A 366 -20.03 8.27 42.31
CA ALA A 366 -20.80 8.62 43.50
C ALA A 366 -19.93 8.37 44.74
N LYS A 367 -19.27 9.43 45.24
CA LYS A 367 -18.34 9.39 46.38
C LYS A 367 -18.82 8.46 47.50
N PRO A 368 -18.03 7.45 47.90
CA PRO A 368 -18.30 6.68 49.10
C PRO A 368 -18.44 7.61 50.32
N ASN A 369 -19.55 7.50 51.03
CA ASN A 369 -19.81 8.33 52.21
C ASN A 369 -19.01 7.80 53.41
N ILE A 370 -17.73 8.16 53.48
CA ILE A 370 -16.82 7.76 54.56
C ILE A 370 -17.26 8.45 55.87
N LYS A 371 -18.06 7.74 56.67
CA LYS A 371 -18.22 8.06 58.09
C LYS A 371 -16.88 7.80 58.82
N PRO A 372 -16.44 8.67 59.74
CA PRO A 372 -15.11 8.59 60.33
C PRO A 372 -14.93 7.37 61.24
N VAL A 373 -13.73 6.79 61.21
CA VAL A 373 -13.33 5.64 62.02
C VAL A 373 -13.15 6.03 63.50
N ILE A 374 -13.76 5.28 64.40
CA ILE A 374 -13.48 5.31 65.85
C ILE A 374 -12.66 4.06 66.20
N LYS A 375 -11.65 4.21 67.08
CA LYS A 375 -10.71 3.15 67.46
C LYS A 375 -11.36 2.09 68.37
N PRO A 376 -10.90 0.81 68.33
CA PRO A 376 -11.44 -0.27 69.15
C PRO A 376 -10.87 -0.29 70.58
N ALA A 377 -11.69 -0.72 71.55
CA ALA A 377 -11.25 -1.06 72.92
C ALA A 377 -12.14 -2.14 73.59
N THR A 378 -11.54 -3.30 73.87
CA THR A 378 -11.80 -4.26 75.00
C THR A 378 -13.21 -4.55 75.56
N GLN A 379 -13.59 -5.85 75.51
CA GLN A 379 -14.31 -6.64 76.54
C GLN A 379 -15.81 -6.28 76.83
N ALA A 380 -16.74 -7.16 77.25
CA ALA A 380 -16.66 -8.51 77.83
C ALA A 380 -17.96 -9.37 77.65
N THR A 381 -17.81 -10.70 77.78
CA THR A 381 -18.74 -11.72 78.39
C THR A 381 -20.25 -11.88 78.04
N VAL A 382 -20.57 -13.09 77.53
CA VAL A 382 -21.58 -14.08 78.03
C VAL A 382 -23.10 -13.75 78.06
N ALA A 383 -23.92 -14.53 77.30
CA ALA A 383 -25.08 -15.29 77.82
C ALA A 383 -25.74 -16.27 76.81
N LYS A 384 -26.43 -17.29 77.34
CA LYS A 384 -26.97 -18.53 76.74
C LYS A 384 -28.22 -18.42 75.83
N SER A 385 -28.43 -19.45 75.00
CA SER A 385 -29.68 -19.84 74.29
C SER A 385 -30.79 -20.37 75.25
N PRO A 386 -32.07 -20.64 74.84
CA PRO A 386 -32.45 -21.59 73.76
C PRO A 386 -33.71 -21.26 72.90
N HIS A 387 -34.02 -22.18 71.97
CA HIS A 387 -35.24 -22.35 71.14
C HIS A 387 -36.51 -22.75 71.97
N PRO A 388 -37.76 -22.88 71.42
CA PRO A 388 -38.12 -23.15 70.01
C PRO A 388 -39.41 -22.51 69.40
N ASP A 389 -39.58 -22.78 68.08
CA ASP A 389 -40.84 -23.10 67.35
C ASP A 389 -41.78 -22.03 66.72
N LYS A 390 -42.30 -22.41 65.53
CA LYS A 390 -43.49 -21.95 64.75
C LYS A 390 -43.59 -20.55 64.10
N ALA A 391 -43.32 -20.58 62.79
CA ALA A 391 -44.19 -20.16 61.67
C ALA A 391 -44.65 -18.70 61.47
N GLN A 392 -44.25 -18.11 60.32
CA GLN A 392 -45.17 -17.59 59.28
C GLN A 392 -44.44 -17.34 57.93
N HIS A 393 -45.18 -16.85 56.92
CA HIS A 393 -44.87 -16.90 55.47
C HIS A 393 -43.59 -16.20 54.98
N PRO A 394 -43.05 -16.61 53.81
CA PRO A 394 -41.96 -15.91 53.12
C PRO A 394 -42.46 -14.73 52.27
N ASP A 395 -41.72 -13.63 52.30
CA ASP A 395 -41.83 -12.55 51.30
C ASP A 395 -40.91 -12.82 50.09
N LYS A 396 -41.21 -12.23 48.93
CA LYS A 396 -40.60 -12.54 47.63
C LYS A 396 -39.77 -11.38 47.09
N THR A 397 -38.47 -11.60 46.91
CA THR A 397 -37.63 -10.81 46.00
C THR A 397 -37.36 -11.63 44.72
N PRO A 398 -37.63 -11.13 43.50
CA PRO A 398 -37.40 -11.92 42.28
C PRO A 398 -35.91 -12.08 41.97
N LEU A 399 -35.49 -13.31 41.70
CA LEU A 399 -34.23 -13.58 40.99
C LEU A 399 -34.41 -13.25 39.49
N PRO A 400 -33.38 -12.76 38.79
CA PRO A 400 -33.44 -12.54 37.35
C PRO A 400 -33.61 -13.87 36.58
N PRO A 401 -34.27 -13.87 35.41
CA PRO A 401 -34.46 -15.07 34.61
C PRO A 401 -33.13 -15.58 34.04
N GLN A 402 -32.89 -16.89 34.16
CA GLN A 402 -31.77 -17.55 33.47
C GLN A 402 -32.06 -17.66 31.96
N PRO A 403 -31.04 -17.58 31.09
CA PRO A 403 -31.23 -17.70 29.64
C PRO A 403 -31.70 -19.10 29.24
N LEU A 404 -32.57 -19.15 28.22
CA LEU A 404 -33.14 -20.41 27.71
C LEU A 404 -32.10 -21.27 27.00
N THR A 405 -32.20 -22.58 27.18
CA THR A 405 -31.30 -23.54 26.51
C THR A 405 -31.65 -23.70 25.01
N PRO A 406 -30.69 -24.10 24.15
CA PRO A 406 -30.93 -24.27 22.71
C PRO A 406 -32.07 -25.24 22.37
N GLN A 407 -32.35 -26.24 23.22
CA GLN A 407 -33.48 -27.15 23.02
C GLN A 407 -34.84 -26.47 23.26
N GLN A 408 -34.94 -25.55 24.23
CA GLN A 408 -36.17 -24.81 24.53
C GLN A 408 -36.49 -23.79 23.41
N LEU A 409 -35.48 -23.11 22.87
CA LEU A 409 -35.60 -22.27 21.67
C LEU A 409 -36.11 -23.08 20.47
N ARG A 410 -35.59 -24.30 20.26
CA ARG A 410 -36.01 -25.18 19.16
C ARG A 410 -37.46 -25.68 19.32
N ALA A 411 -37.93 -25.87 20.54
CA ALA A 411 -39.33 -26.23 20.81
C ALA A 411 -40.30 -25.07 20.55
N GLN A 412 -39.97 -23.85 20.98
CA GLN A 412 -40.82 -22.67 20.72
C GLN A 412 -40.95 -22.36 19.22
N ALA A 413 -39.89 -22.58 18.44
CA ALA A 413 -39.91 -22.42 16.99
C ALA A 413 -40.85 -23.41 16.25
N GLN A 414 -41.30 -24.48 16.92
CA GLN A 414 -42.15 -25.52 16.33
C GLN A 414 -43.65 -25.39 16.70
N SER A 415 -44.02 -24.41 17.52
CA SER A 415 -45.38 -24.22 18.04
C SER A 415 -46.08 -22.91 17.63
N ALA A 416 -45.52 -22.15 16.70
CA ALA A 416 -46.12 -20.91 16.19
C ALA A 416 -47.11 -21.20 15.04
N PRO A 417 -48.36 -20.66 15.05
CA PRO A 417 -49.33 -20.91 14.00
C PRO A 417 -49.02 -20.14 12.71
N MET A 418 -49.23 -20.79 11.56
CA MET A 418 -49.04 -20.18 10.24
C MET A 418 -50.08 -19.08 9.94
N ALA A 419 -49.61 -17.87 9.63
CA ALA A 419 -50.41 -16.88 8.90
C ALA A 419 -50.41 -17.22 7.39
N GLN A 420 -51.57 -17.14 6.73
CA GLN A 420 -51.71 -17.45 5.31
C GLN A 420 -51.29 -16.26 4.41
N PRO A 421 -50.69 -16.51 3.23
CA PRO A 421 -50.44 -15.47 2.24
C PRO A 421 -51.75 -15.03 1.56
N ALA A 422 -51.94 -13.72 1.37
CA ALA A 422 -53.08 -13.17 0.65
C ALA A 422 -53.04 -13.51 -0.86
N GLN A 423 -54.20 -13.79 -1.45
CA GLN A 423 -54.33 -14.20 -2.85
C GLN A 423 -54.34 -13.01 -3.84
N PRO A 424 -53.88 -13.21 -5.10
CA PRO A 424 -53.93 -12.19 -6.14
C PRO A 424 -55.34 -12.04 -6.76
N ALA A 425 -55.67 -10.82 -7.21
CA ALA A 425 -56.92 -10.52 -7.90
C ALA A 425 -56.94 -11.03 -9.36
N ARG A 426 -58.13 -11.32 -9.90
CA ARG A 426 -58.34 -11.91 -11.24
C ARG A 426 -58.39 -10.89 -12.40
N PRO A 427 -58.05 -11.29 -13.64
CA PRO A 427 -58.15 -10.47 -14.85
C PRO A 427 -59.37 -10.77 -15.74
N ALA A 428 -59.72 -9.84 -16.65
CA ALA A 428 -60.51 -10.04 -17.88
C ALA A 428 -60.47 -8.76 -18.77
N PRO A 429 -60.77 -8.82 -20.08
CA PRO A 429 -60.34 -9.80 -21.09
C PRO A 429 -59.66 -9.12 -22.32
N MET A 430 -59.46 -9.86 -23.42
CA MET A 430 -58.58 -9.47 -24.56
C MET A 430 -59.28 -8.76 -25.72
N ALA A 431 -58.51 -7.98 -26.49
CA ALA A 431 -58.69 -7.74 -27.92
C ALA A 431 -57.32 -7.68 -28.64
N GLN A 432 -57.25 -8.01 -29.93
CA GLN A 432 -55.99 -8.10 -30.72
C GLN A 432 -55.97 -7.10 -31.93
N PRO A 433 -55.18 -7.25 -33.02
CA PRO A 433 -53.99 -6.40 -33.17
C PRO A 433 -53.84 -5.70 -34.54
N ALA A 434 -52.91 -4.73 -34.65
CA ALA A 434 -52.41 -4.25 -35.94
C ALA A 434 -50.95 -3.74 -35.89
N LYS A 435 -50.25 -3.94 -37.02
CA LYS A 435 -49.08 -3.19 -37.54
C LYS A 435 -49.44 -2.80 -39.00
N PRO A 436 -48.60 -2.20 -39.90
CA PRO A 436 -47.19 -1.79 -39.77
C PRO A 436 -46.75 -0.49 -40.55
N ILE A 437 -45.42 -0.21 -40.57
CA ILE A 437 -44.61 0.61 -41.54
C ILE A 437 -44.79 2.18 -41.59
N PRO A 438 -43.93 3.00 -42.30
CA PRO A 438 -43.25 4.16 -41.66
C PRO A 438 -43.04 5.44 -42.55
N LEU A 439 -41.97 6.22 -42.28
CA LEU A 439 -41.38 7.36 -43.05
C LEU A 439 -42.27 8.64 -43.14
N ALA A 440 -41.80 9.81 -43.59
CA ALA A 440 -40.60 10.62 -43.26
C ALA A 440 -40.66 12.00 -43.98
N GLN A 441 -39.92 13.03 -43.50
CA GLN A 441 -39.66 14.32 -44.19
C GLN A 441 -40.92 15.24 -44.39
N THR A 442 -40.89 16.57 -44.58
CA THR A 442 -39.85 17.64 -44.52
C THR A 442 -40.49 19.04 -44.36
N THR A 443 -39.65 20.07 -44.14
CA THR A 443 -39.82 21.50 -44.54
C THR A 443 -40.72 22.49 -43.74
N GLN A 444 -40.37 23.78 -43.94
CA GLN A 444 -40.89 25.04 -43.37
C GLN A 444 -42.04 25.63 -44.27
N PRO A 445 -42.56 26.90 -44.17
CA PRO A 445 -42.10 28.07 -43.38
C PRO A 445 -43.14 29.12 -42.85
N ALA A 446 -42.57 30.15 -42.20
CA ALA A 446 -42.97 31.58 -42.19
C ALA A 446 -43.87 32.20 -41.07
N LYS A 447 -43.66 33.52 -40.91
CA LYS A 447 -44.22 34.56 -39.99
C LYS A 447 -45.52 35.19 -40.60
N PRO A 448 -46.29 36.18 -40.00
CA PRO A 448 -45.86 37.28 -39.08
C PRO A 448 -46.93 37.76 -37.99
N ILE A 449 -46.62 38.48 -36.87
CA ILE A 449 -46.58 39.97 -36.58
C ILE A 449 -48.00 40.66 -36.51
N PRO A 450 -48.34 41.71 -35.68
CA PRO A 450 -47.78 42.26 -34.40
C PRO A 450 -48.78 43.01 -33.40
N LEU A 451 -48.22 43.71 -32.36
CA LEU A 451 -48.67 45.00 -31.70
C LEU A 451 -50.04 45.05 -30.97
N ALA A 452 -50.39 46.03 -30.10
CA ALA A 452 -49.78 47.33 -29.67
C ALA A 452 -49.96 47.58 -28.13
N GLN A 453 -49.10 48.33 -27.41
CA GLN A 453 -49.20 49.78 -27.03
C GLN A 453 -50.49 50.18 -26.24
N THR A 454 -50.51 50.97 -25.14
CA THR A 454 -49.46 51.64 -24.28
C THR A 454 -49.98 51.69 -22.79
N THR A 455 -49.80 52.62 -21.82
CA THR A 455 -49.32 54.02 -21.69
C THR A 455 -48.84 54.34 -20.23
N GLN A 456 -49.12 55.52 -19.64
CA GLN A 456 -48.66 56.12 -18.35
C GLN A 456 -49.75 57.13 -17.81
N PRO A 457 -49.68 57.82 -16.63
CA PRO A 457 -48.51 58.17 -15.78
C PRO A 457 -48.61 58.31 -14.22
N ALA A 458 -47.43 58.29 -13.59
CA ALA A 458 -46.90 59.15 -12.50
C ALA A 458 -47.57 59.42 -11.12
N LYS A 459 -46.78 59.12 -10.06
CA LYS A 459 -46.53 59.87 -8.80
C LYS A 459 -47.69 60.13 -7.80
N GLN A 460 -47.63 59.50 -6.62
CA GLN A 460 -47.10 60.09 -5.37
C GLN A 460 -47.04 59.04 -4.23
N THR A 461 -46.18 59.27 -3.23
CA THR A 461 -46.13 58.55 -1.94
C THR A 461 -46.25 59.60 -0.83
N PRO A 462 -46.95 59.32 0.29
CA PRO A 462 -46.18 58.98 1.51
C PRO A 462 -46.90 58.06 2.54
N VAL A 463 -46.08 57.40 3.38
CA VAL A 463 -46.35 56.70 4.68
C VAL A 463 -47.45 55.62 4.76
N SER A 464 -47.14 54.53 5.49
CA SER A 464 -48.00 53.36 5.71
C SER A 464 -48.96 53.49 6.89
N PRO A 465 -50.02 52.67 6.91
CA PRO A 465 -50.40 51.92 8.10
C PRO A 465 -50.33 50.39 7.89
N LEU A 466 -50.07 49.68 9.01
CA LEU A 466 -50.06 48.21 9.24
C LEU A 466 -50.22 47.26 8.03
N ALA A 467 -49.14 46.53 7.72
CA ALA A 467 -49.20 45.39 6.82
C ALA A 467 -49.93 44.19 7.44
N GLN A 468 -50.98 43.69 6.76
CA GLN A 468 -51.57 42.38 7.05
C GLN A 468 -50.65 41.25 6.50
N PRO A 469 -50.64 40.04 7.11
CA PRO A 469 -49.78 38.95 6.67
C PRO A 469 -50.12 38.53 5.24
N THR A 470 -49.16 38.70 4.32
CA THR A 470 -49.32 38.36 2.91
C THR A 470 -49.49 36.85 2.73
N LYS A 471 -50.53 36.42 2.01
CA LYS A 471 -50.67 35.01 1.61
C LYS A 471 -49.43 34.59 0.81
N LEU A 472 -48.72 33.55 1.26
CA LEU A 472 -47.64 32.96 0.47
C LEU A 472 -48.22 32.43 -0.86
N GLY A 473 -47.55 32.75 -1.96
CA GLY A 473 -47.80 32.10 -3.25
C GLY A 473 -47.42 30.62 -3.21
N PRO A 474 -47.89 29.80 -4.16
CA PRO A 474 -47.56 28.39 -4.22
C PRO A 474 -46.04 28.19 -4.35
N LEU A 475 -45.49 27.29 -3.53
CA LEU A 475 -44.06 26.99 -3.46
C LEU A 475 -43.55 26.40 -4.78
N THR A 476 -42.96 27.25 -5.63
CA THR A 476 -42.23 26.81 -6.82
C THR A 476 -40.90 26.17 -6.40
N LYS A 477 -40.68 24.92 -6.83
CA LYS A 477 -39.42 24.22 -6.53
C LYS A 477 -38.23 24.97 -7.14
N PRO A 478 -37.12 25.17 -6.40
CA PRO A 478 -35.97 25.91 -6.91
C PRO A 478 -35.35 25.21 -8.12
N VAL A 479 -35.08 25.98 -9.18
CA VAL A 479 -34.50 25.46 -10.42
C VAL A 479 -32.99 25.31 -10.26
N VAL A 480 -32.51 24.07 -10.22
CA VAL A 480 -31.09 23.74 -10.15
C VAL A 480 -30.41 24.03 -11.49
N LYS A 481 -29.34 24.81 -11.48
CA LYS A 481 -28.43 24.92 -12.64
C LYS A 481 -27.49 23.70 -12.65
N PRO A 482 -27.46 22.87 -13.71
CA PRO A 482 -26.51 21.76 -13.78
C PRO A 482 -25.08 22.28 -13.86
N LYS A 483 -24.13 21.55 -13.24
CA LYS A 483 -22.70 21.74 -13.47
C LYS A 483 -22.28 20.91 -14.69
N ASN A 484 -21.43 21.47 -15.55
CA ASN A 484 -20.74 20.69 -16.57
C ASN A 484 -19.66 19.83 -15.90
N ILE A 485 -19.52 18.58 -16.34
CA ILE A 485 -18.45 17.67 -15.93
C ILE A 485 -17.37 17.70 -17.02
N ASP A 486 -16.11 17.86 -16.63
CA ASP A 486 -14.99 17.80 -17.58
C ASP A 486 -14.70 16.34 -17.98
N GLY A 487 -15.28 15.94 -19.12
CA GLY A 487 -15.03 14.64 -19.71
C GLY A 487 -13.59 14.45 -20.22
N ALA A 488 -12.87 15.53 -20.57
CA ALA A 488 -11.49 15.42 -21.05
C ALA A 488 -10.53 15.12 -19.89
N ALA A 489 -10.72 15.75 -18.73
CA ALA A 489 -9.98 15.41 -17.52
C ALA A 489 -10.20 13.95 -17.10
N ILE A 490 -11.46 13.47 -17.14
CA ILE A 490 -11.78 12.06 -16.86
C ILE A 490 -11.10 11.12 -17.86
N GLN A 491 -11.14 11.42 -19.16
CA GLN A 491 -10.48 10.59 -20.17
C GLN A 491 -8.96 10.59 -20.02
N SER A 492 -8.34 11.71 -19.64
CA SER A 492 -6.89 11.79 -19.37
C SER A 492 -6.46 10.80 -18.28
N VAL A 493 -7.17 10.78 -17.14
CA VAL A 493 -6.92 9.79 -16.07
C VAL A 493 -7.18 8.37 -16.57
N MET A 494 -8.31 8.15 -17.26
CA MET A 494 -8.69 6.83 -17.78
C MET A 494 -7.78 6.27 -18.89
N MET A 495 -6.96 7.11 -19.53
CA MET A 495 -5.88 6.68 -20.43
C MET A 495 -4.56 6.47 -19.68
N SER A 496 -4.22 7.28 -18.68
CA SER A 496 -2.98 7.10 -17.89
C SER A 496 -2.92 5.77 -17.13
N LEU A 497 -4.07 5.16 -16.84
CA LEU A 497 -4.19 3.83 -16.22
C LEU A 497 -4.10 2.67 -17.25
N ARG A 498 -3.82 2.94 -18.53
CA ARG A 498 -3.80 1.95 -19.62
C ARG A 498 -2.44 1.87 -20.31
N ARG A 499 -2.20 0.76 -20.99
CA ARG A 499 -1.16 0.70 -22.02
C ARG A 499 -1.71 1.16 -23.36
N GLU A 500 -1.02 2.08 -24.00
CA GLU A 500 -1.37 2.61 -25.33
C GLU A 500 -1.37 1.51 -26.41
N ASP A 501 -0.50 0.51 -26.28
CA ASP A 501 -0.29 -0.56 -27.26
C ASP A 501 -1.43 -1.58 -27.36
N THR A 502 -2.26 -1.71 -26.31
CA THR A 502 -3.30 -2.74 -26.17
C THR A 502 -4.64 -2.18 -25.73
N GLY A 503 -4.70 -0.95 -25.22
CA GLY A 503 -5.91 -0.32 -24.69
C GLY A 503 -6.41 -0.91 -23.36
N LEU A 504 -5.75 -1.94 -22.84
CA LEU A 504 -6.04 -2.58 -21.55
C LEU A 504 -5.55 -1.72 -20.38
N PHE A 505 -6.23 -1.83 -19.24
CA PHE A 505 -5.71 -1.30 -17.98
C PHE A 505 -4.42 -2.03 -17.55
N ILE A 506 -3.54 -1.33 -16.82
CA ILE A 506 -2.36 -1.93 -16.18
C ILE A 506 -2.74 -2.75 -14.94
N HIS A 507 -1.90 -3.71 -14.55
CA HIS A 507 -2.11 -4.55 -13.37
C HIS A 507 -2.37 -3.77 -12.07
N PRO A 508 -1.61 -2.70 -11.72
CA PRO A 508 -1.94 -1.87 -10.54
C PRO A 508 -3.34 -1.26 -10.58
N ALA A 509 -3.84 -0.88 -11.76
CA ALA A 509 -5.19 -0.36 -11.92
C ALA A 509 -6.25 -1.47 -11.80
N PHE A 510 -5.95 -2.70 -12.23
CA PHE A 510 -6.82 -3.86 -12.00
C PHE A 510 -6.98 -4.15 -10.50
N LEU A 511 -5.87 -4.20 -9.75
CA LEU A 511 -5.90 -4.41 -8.30
C LEU A 511 -6.64 -3.28 -7.57
N TYR A 512 -6.40 -2.02 -7.95
CA TYR A 512 -7.13 -0.87 -7.40
C TYR A 512 -8.65 -0.99 -7.60
N PHE A 513 -9.11 -1.29 -8.83
CA PHE A 513 -10.54 -1.45 -9.08
C PHE A 513 -11.14 -2.70 -8.41
N LEU A 514 -10.35 -3.75 -8.21
CA LEU A 514 -10.74 -4.96 -7.47
C LEU A 514 -10.99 -4.67 -5.99
N GLU A 515 -10.07 -3.95 -5.34
CA GLU A 515 -10.21 -3.52 -3.94
C GLU A 515 -11.41 -2.56 -3.76
N GLU A 516 -11.55 -1.58 -4.65
CA GLU A 516 -12.67 -0.63 -4.68
C GLU A 516 -14.05 -1.31 -4.84
N GLU A 517 -14.17 -2.33 -5.69
CA GLU A 517 -15.42 -3.07 -5.84
C GLU A 517 -15.64 -4.07 -4.68
N PHE A 518 -14.59 -4.63 -4.10
CA PHE A 518 -14.70 -5.48 -2.91
C PHE A 518 -15.28 -4.72 -1.72
N PHE A 519 -14.74 -3.53 -1.39
CA PHE A 519 -15.33 -2.70 -0.34
C PHE A 519 -16.77 -2.27 -0.67
N ARG A 520 -17.08 -2.00 -1.95
CA ARG A 520 -18.44 -1.69 -2.40
C ARG A 520 -19.41 -2.85 -2.16
N ILE A 521 -19.06 -4.08 -2.55
CA ILE A 521 -19.95 -5.24 -2.35
C ILE A 521 -20.00 -5.70 -0.89
N TYR A 522 -18.93 -5.53 -0.12
CA TYR A 522 -18.92 -5.81 1.32
C TYR A 522 -19.97 -4.95 2.04
N ARG A 523 -19.95 -3.63 1.80
CA ARG A 523 -20.95 -2.71 2.37
C ARG A 523 -22.36 -2.94 1.81
N ALA A 524 -22.49 -3.11 0.50
CA ALA A 524 -23.79 -3.32 -0.15
C ALA A 524 -24.41 -4.72 0.06
N LYS A 525 -23.68 -5.66 0.69
CA LYS A 525 -23.99 -7.10 0.73
C LYS A 525 -24.26 -7.67 -0.68
N GLY A 526 -23.48 -7.19 -1.64
CA GLY A 526 -23.56 -7.51 -3.05
C GLY A 526 -22.85 -8.81 -3.41
N ALA A 527 -22.51 -8.94 -4.69
CA ALA A 527 -21.67 -10.00 -5.21
C ALA A 527 -20.76 -9.44 -6.30
N MET A 528 -19.56 -9.99 -6.47
CA MET A 528 -18.64 -9.65 -7.55
C MET A 528 -18.07 -10.94 -8.13
N SER A 529 -17.63 -10.89 -9.38
CA SER A 529 -16.92 -12.01 -10.00
C SER A 529 -15.70 -11.50 -10.74
N ILE A 530 -14.66 -12.32 -10.80
CA ILE A 530 -13.51 -12.08 -11.67
C ILE A 530 -13.36 -13.22 -12.68
N ILE A 531 -12.69 -12.93 -13.78
CA ILE A 531 -12.23 -13.92 -14.75
C ILE A 531 -10.76 -13.64 -15.06
N ILE A 532 -9.86 -14.55 -14.70
CA ILE A 532 -8.46 -14.53 -15.10
C ILE A 532 -8.34 -15.42 -16.36
N PHE A 533 -7.62 -14.97 -17.39
CA PHE A 533 -7.55 -15.73 -18.64
C PHE A 533 -6.22 -15.57 -19.40
N GLU A 534 -5.83 -16.64 -20.10
CA GLU A 534 -4.79 -16.59 -21.12
C GLU A 534 -5.33 -16.84 -22.53
N ILE A 535 -4.70 -16.17 -23.50
CA ILE A 535 -4.76 -16.54 -24.92
C ILE A 535 -3.32 -16.73 -25.40
N ARG A 536 -3.04 -17.82 -26.13
CA ARG A 536 -1.69 -18.22 -26.54
C ARG A 536 -1.65 -18.78 -27.97
N GLU A 537 -0.57 -18.52 -28.69
CA GLU A 537 -0.22 -19.28 -29.90
C GLU A 537 0.27 -20.68 -29.49
N VAL A 538 -0.33 -21.73 -30.06
CA VAL A 538 0.03 -23.13 -29.80
C VAL A 538 0.92 -23.65 -30.91
N VAL A 539 2.16 -24.01 -30.56
CA VAL A 539 3.14 -24.55 -31.50
C VAL A 539 3.60 -25.92 -31.02
N LYS A 540 3.53 -26.93 -31.89
CA LYS A 540 4.12 -28.23 -31.63
C LYS A 540 5.58 -28.21 -32.07
N VAL A 541 6.49 -28.50 -31.14
CA VAL A 541 7.94 -28.58 -31.38
C VAL A 541 8.40 -29.93 -30.84
N ASP A 542 8.96 -30.77 -31.71
CA ASP A 542 9.42 -32.13 -31.37
C ASP A 542 8.36 -32.99 -30.66
N GLY A 543 7.09 -32.83 -31.06
CA GLY A 543 5.92 -33.45 -30.46
C GLY A 543 5.39 -32.76 -29.19
N ALA A 544 6.23 -32.00 -28.48
CA ALA A 544 5.83 -31.25 -27.30
C ALA A 544 4.99 -30.00 -27.64
N VAL A 545 3.96 -29.74 -26.83
CA VAL A 545 3.12 -28.55 -26.95
C VAL A 545 3.81 -27.36 -26.29
N ARG A 546 4.12 -26.32 -27.05
CA ARG A 546 4.62 -25.03 -26.57
C ARG A 546 3.53 -23.98 -26.73
N ARG A 547 3.20 -23.27 -25.64
CA ARG A 547 2.34 -22.09 -25.66
C ARG A 547 3.25 -20.85 -25.73
N LYS A 548 2.98 -19.92 -26.66
CA LYS A 548 3.68 -18.64 -26.79
C LYS A 548 2.72 -17.47 -26.52
N PRO A 549 3.23 -16.30 -26.08
CA PRO A 549 2.45 -15.06 -26.05
C PRO A 549 1.84 -14.74 -27.41
N LEU A 550 0.68 -14.06 -27.40
CA LEU A 550 0.15 -13.41 -28.60
C LEU A 550 0.99 -12.18 -28.99
N PRO A 551 1.03 -11.81 -30.29
CA PRO A 551 1.55 -10.51 -30.69
C PRO A 551 0.59 -9.38 -30.28
N THR A 552 1.09 -8.14 -30.26
CA THR A 552 0.40 -7.00 -29.62
C THR A 552 -0.90 -6.64 -30.32
N GLU A 553 -0.91 -6.71 -31.65
CA GLU A 553 -2.07 -6.48 -32.51
C GLU A 553 -3.22 -7.48 -32.26
N ALA A 554 -2.90 -8.75 -31.95
CA ALA A 554 -3.89 -9.75 -31.58
C ALA A 554 -4.52 -9.46 -30.21
N ILE A 555 -3.73 -8.94 -29.26
CA ILE A 555 -4.19 -8.54 -27.93
C ILE A 555 -5.07 -7.29 -28.02
N ALA A 556 -4.71 -6.32 -28.87
CA ALA A 556 -5.51 -5.12 -29.14
C ALA A 556 -6.86 -5.47 -29.79
N ASP A 557 -6.88 -6.35 -30.80
CA ASP A 557 -8.10 -6.87 -31.42
C ASP A 557 -8.99 -7.62 -30.41
N ALA A 558 -8.41 -8.55 -29.64
CA ALA A 558 -9.12 -9.23 -28.55
C ALA A 558 -9.72 -8.24 -27.53
N THR A 559 -9.00 -7.18 -27.21
CA THR A 559 -9.45 -6.11 -26.30
C THR A 559 -10.61 -5.31 -26.89
N ILE A 560 -10.56 -4.94 -28.17
CA ILE A 560 -11.67 -4.29 -28.88
C ILE A 560 -12.92 -5.20 -28.88
N ARG A 561 -12.74 -6.49 -29.16
CA ARG A 561 -13.83 -7.49 -29.14
C ARG A 561 -14.46 -7.61 -27.76
N ILE A 562 -13.68 -7.76 -26.69
CA ILE A 562 -14.20 -7.84 -25.31
C ILE A 562 -14.89 -6.52 -24.91
N ASN A 563 -14.28 -5.37 -25.23
CA ASN A 563 -14.86 -4.06 -24.96
C ASN A 563 -16.22 -3.85 -25.66
N SER A 564 -16.44 -4.44 -26.85
CA SER A 564 -17.74 -4.39 -27.54
C SER A 564 -18.86 -5.19 -26.85
N LYS A 565 -18.54 -6.04 -25.87
CA LYS A 565 -19.49 -6.95 -25.20
C LYS A 565 -19.69 -6.65 -23.71
N LYS A 566 -18.76 -5.95 -23.06
CA LYS A 566 -18.79 -5.62 -21.63
C LYS A 566 -19.73 -4.43 -21.30
N ARG A 567 -20.08 -4.27 -20.03
CA ARG A 567 -20.73 -3.06 -19.48
C ARG A 567 -19.69 -1.96 -19.29
N HIS A 568 -20.12 -0.71 -19.13
CA HIS A 568 -19.20 0.40 -18.85
C HIS A 568 -18.35 0.15 -17.59
N THR A 569 -18.97 -0.38 -16.53
CA THR A 569 -18.39 -0.71 -15.22
C THR A 569 -17.38 -1.87 -15.22
N ASP A 570 -17.45 -2.78 -16.19
CA ASP A 570 -16.57 -3.96 -16.21
C ASP A 570 -15.13 -3.54 -16.53
N VAL A 571 -14.15 -4.01 -15.77
CA VAL A 571 -12.74 -3.66 -15.99
C VAL A 571 -12.07 -4.80 -16.75
N VAL A 572 -11.23 -4.47 -17.74
CA VAL A 572 -10.45 -5.43 -18.54
C VAL A 572 -9.00 -4.95 -18.57
N ALA A 573 -8.07 -5.80 -18.15
CA ALA A 573 -6.70 -5.42 -17.83
C ALA A 573 -5.67 -6.50 -18.18
N HIS A 574 -4.39 -6.12 -18.17
CA HIS A 574 -3.30 -7.07 -17.94
C HIS A 574 -3.34 -7.53 -16.48
N TYR A 575 -3.18 -8.83 -16.24
CA TYR A 575 -3.00 -9.42 -14.91
C TYR A 575 -1.50 -9.65 -14.67
N GLU A 576 -0.96 -10.86 -14.82
CA GLU A 576 0.48 -11.12 -14.60
C GLU A 576 1.15 -11.72 -15.84
N ALA A 577 2.40 -11.30 -16.11
CA ALA A 577 3.23 -11.68 -17.27
C ALA A 577 2.58 -11.52 -18.66
N TYR A 578 1.72 -12.46 -19.04
CA TYR A 578 0.96 -12.48 -20.30
C TYR A 578 -0.54 -12.80 -20.11
N ASP A 579 -1.02 -12.80 -18.87
CA ASP A 579 -2.40 -13.08 -18.50
C ASP A 579 -3.21 -11.80 -18.39
N PHE A 580 -4.53 -11.97 -18.44
CA PHE A 580 -5.50 -10.89 -18.50
C PHE A 580 -6.57 -11.06 -17.42
N GLY A 581 -6.99 -9.95 -16.83
CA GLY A 581 -8.01 -9.92 -15.80
C GLY A 581 -9.28 -9.23 -16.29
N ILE A 582 -10.43 -9.80 -15.97
CA ILE A 582 -11.75 -9.15 -16.06
C ILE A 582 -12.35 -9.09 -14.67
N LEU A 583 -12.75 -7.90 -14.24
CA LEU A 583 -13.57 -7.69 -13.05
C LEU A 583 -15.00 -7.37 -13.49
N LEU A 584 -15.97 -8.05 -12.85
CA LEU A 584 -17.39 -7.90 -13.09
C LEU A 584 -18.08 -7.37 -11.81
N PRO A 585 -18.20 -6.04 -11.66
CA PRO A 585 -18.94 -5.41 -10.56
C PRO A 585 -20.36 -5.92 -10.41
N SER A 586 -20.85 -6.00 -9.17
CA SER A 586 -22.24 -6.36 -8.84
C SER A 586 -22.77 -7.61 -9.60
N THR A 587 -21.94 -8.65 -9.71
CA THR A 587 -22.18 -9.83 -10.58
C THR A 587 -21.89 -11.15 -9.88
N LYS A 588 -22.87 -12.06 -9.92
CA LYS A 588 -22.83 -13.44 -9.42
C LYS A 588 -22.17 -14.40 -10.41
N SER A 589 -21.76 -15.59 -9.94
CA SER A 589 -21.06 -16.60 -10.76
C SER A 589 -21.86 -17.02 -11.99
N SER A 590 -23.20 -17.11 -11.89
CA SER A 590 -24.09 -17.36 -13.02
C SER A 590 -24.07 -16.24 -14.08
N GLY A 591 -23.94 -14.98 -13.67
CA GLY A 591 -23.76 -13.84 -14.56
C GLY A 591 -22.37 -13.81 -15.21
N ALA A 592 -21.34 -14.21 -14.45
CA ALA A 592 -19.98 -14.37 -14.98
C ALA A 592 -19.92 -15.45 -16.07
N ASN A 593 -20.62 -16.57 -15.93
CA ASN A 593 -20.75 -17.59 -16.97
C ASN A 593 -21.41 -17.05 -18.26
N VAL A 594 -22.57 -16.38 -18.14
CA VAL A 594 -23.22 -15.75 -19.30
C VAL A 594 -22.30 -14.72 -19.99
N PHE A 595 -21.50 -13.98 -19.23
CA PHE A 595 -20.53 -13.04 -19.80
C PHE A 595 -19.32 -13.74 -20.46
N ALA A 596 -18.75 -14.75 -19.80
CA ALA A 596 -17.62 -15.51 -20.30
C ALA A 596 -17.93 -16.20 -21.65
N GLN A 597 -19.06 -16.92 -21.73
CA GLN A 597 -19.51 -17.57 -22.96
C GLN A 597 -19.71 -16.56 -24.11
N LYS A 598 -20.21 -15.35 -23.78
CA LYS A 598 -20.38 -14.24 -24.73
C LYS A 598 -19.05 -13.71 -25.28
N ILE A 599 -18.02 -13.55 -24.44
CA ILE A 599 -16.69 -13.10 -24.91
C ILE A 599 -15.92 -14.21 -25.62
N ILE A 600 -15.95 -15.45 -25.12
CA ILE A 600 -15.30 -16.61 -25.76
C ILE A 600 -15.84 -16.80 -27.18
N LYS A 601 -17.17 -16.79 -27.35
CA LYS A 601 -17.80 -16.82 -28.69
C LYS A 601 -17.32 -15.67 -29.58
N THR A 602 -17.26 -14.44 -29.06
CA THR A 602 -16.82 -13.26 -29.84
C THR A 602 -15.36 -13.35 -30.26
N LEU A 603 -14.49 -13.90 -29.42
CA LEU A 603 -13.08 -14.12 -29.74
C LEU A 603 -12.93 -15.20 -30.82
N LEU A 604 -13.73 -16.27 -30.76
CA LEU A 604 -13.71 -17.39 -31.71
C LEU A 604 -14.44 -17.11 -33.04
N GLU A 605 -15.27 -16.06 -33.14
CA GLU A 605 -16.04 -15.73 -34.35
C GLU A 605 -15.17 -15.49 -35.61
N LYS A 606 -13.91 -15.06 -35.43
CA LYS A 606 -12.88 -14.88 -36.48
C LYS A 606 -11.48 -15.05 -35.86
N PRO A 607 -10.42 -15.40 -36.61
CA PRO A 607 -9.04 -15.26 -36.12
C PRO A 607 -8.76 -13.86 -35.57
N LEU A 608 -7.88 -13.74 -34.58
CA LEU A 608 -7.36 -12.44 -34.13
C LEU A 608 -6.34 -11.93 -35.15
N ALA A 609 -6.19 -10.61 -35.28
CA ALA A 609 -5.21 -9.98 -36.17
C ALA A 609 -3.80 -10.59 -35.99
N GLY A 610 -3.16 -11.07 -37.06
CA GLY A 610 -1.84 -11.68 -37.00
C GLY A 610 -1.83 -13.13 -36.47
N THR A 611 -2.99 -13.77 -36.38
CA THR A 611 -3.17 -15.19 -35.98
C THR A 611 -3.83 -16.06 -37.05
N GLU A 612 -3.92 -15.57 -38.27
CA GLU A 612 -4.46 -16.30 -39.43
C GLU A 612 -3.72 -17.62 -39.64
N GLY A 613 -4.45 -18.74 -39.69
CA GLY A 613 -3.89 -20.08 -39.82
C GLY A 613 -3.19 -20.64 -38.56
N LYS A 614 -3.10 -19.88 -37.46
CA LYS A 614 -2.48 -20.33 -36.21
C LYS A 614 -3.49 -21.06 -35.32
N GLN A 615 -3.05 -22.11 -34.62
CA GLN A 615 -3.83 -22.69 -33.53
C GLN A 615 -3.66 -21.83 -32.27
N LEU A 616 -4.76 -21.43 -31.64
CA LEU A 616 -4.75 -20.69 -30.37
C LEU A 616 -5.30 -21.54 -29.22
N SER A 617 -4.69 -21.38 -28.05
CA SER A 617 -5.22 -21.86 -26.75
C SER A 617 -5.99 -20.72 -26.12
N TYR A 618 -7.16 -21.03 -25.57
CA TYR A 618 -8.01 -20.12 -24.80
C TYR A 618 -8.29 -20.81 -23.47
N ALA A 619 -7.92 -20.19 -22.36
CA ALA A 619 -8.18 -20.72 -21.03
C ALA A 619 -8.65 -19.60 -20.12
N PHE A 620 -9.85 -19.74 -19.57
CA PHE A 620 -10.47 -18.79 -18.65
C PHE A 620 -10.76 -19.49 -17.32
N GLY A 621 -10.56 -18.78 -16.22
CA GLY A 621 -10.86 -19.24 -14.87
C GLY A 621 -11.59 -18.17 -14.10
N SER A 622 -12.63 -18.55 -13.36
CA SER A 622 -13.52 -17.57 -12.71
C SER A 622 -13.92 -17.99 -11.30
N ALA A 623 -13.97 -17.01 -10.40
CA ALA A 623 -14.43 -17.16 -9.03
C ALA A 623 -15.23 -15.91 -8.62
N SER A 624 -16.06 -16.04 -7.58
CA SER A 624 -17.05 -15.06 -7.16
C SER A 624 -17.10 -14.87 -5.64
N ILE A 625 -17.30 -13.63 -5.19
CA ILE A 625 -17.70 -13.32 -3.80
C ILE A 625 -19.21 -13.03 -3.82
N PRO A 626 -20.02 -13.53 -2.87
CA PRO A 626 -19.68 -14.41 -1.75
C PRO A 626 -19.87 -15.91 -2.06
N GLU A 627 -19.92 -16.32 -3.33
CA GLU A 627 -20.29 -17.70 -3.72
C GLU A 627 -19.16 -18.71 -3.55
N ASP A 628 -17.92 -18.32 -3.85
CA ASP A 628 -16.71 -19.14 -3.68
C ASP A 628 -15.89 -18.69 -2.44
N PHE A 629 -15.76 -17.38 -2.21
CA PHE A 629 -14.91 -16.79 -1.16
C PHE A 629 -15.51 -15.54 -0.52
N THR A 630 -14.93 -15.09 0.60
CA THR A 630 -15.27 -13.82 1.29
C THR A 630 -14.14 -12.78 1.26
N ASP A 631 -12.99 -13.07 0.65
CA ASP A 631 -11.83 -12.19 0.54
C ASP A 631 -11.24 -12.17 -0.90
N ILE A 632 -10.50 -11.11 -1.23
CA ILE A 632 -9.95 -10.90 -2.59
C ILE A 632 -8.73 -11.76 -2.93
N ASN A 633 -7.96 -12.24 -1.94
CA ASN A 633 -6.73 -12.97 -2.18
C ASN A 633 -7.06 -14.42 -2.59
N SER A 634 -7.95 -15.07 -1.84
CA SER A 634 -8.47 -16.40 -2.18
C SER A 634 -9.24 -16.36 -3.50
N LEU A 635 -10.02 -15.30 -3.75
CA LEU A 635 -10.73 -15.08 -5.01
C LEU A 635 -9.77 -15.07 -6.22
N LEU A 636 -8.67 -14.31 -6.15
CA LEU A 636 -7.66 -14.22 -7.21
C LEU A 636 -7.00 -15.58 -7.47
N GLY A 637 -6.45 -16.21 -6.43
CA GLY A 637 -5.75 -17.50 -6.56
C GLY A 637 -6.67 -18.61 -7.06
N ALA A 638 -7.95 -18.59 -6.71
CA ALA A 638 -8.96 -19.52 -7.20
C ALA A 638 -9.31 -19.34 -8.68
N ALA A 639 -9.43 -18.09 -9.15
CA ALA A 639 -9.67 -17.81 -10.56
C ALA A 639 -8.45 -18.18 -11.42
N GLU A 640 -7.23 -17.91 -10.94
CA GLU A 640 -5.98 -18.33 -11.58
C GLU A 640 -5.83 -19.88 -11.63
N MET A 641 -6.10 -20.56 -10.51
CA MET A 641 -6.11 -22.03 -10.43
C MET A 641 -7.14 -22.63 -11.40
N SER A 642 -8.33 -22.04 -11.50
CA SER A 642 -9.35 -22.45 -12.46
C SER A 642 -8.90 -22.26 -13.91
N MET A 643 -8.17 -21.18 -14.20
CA MET A 643 -7.58 -20.93 -15.54
C MET A 643 -6.51 -21.96 -15.86
N HIS A 644 -5.67 -22.33 -14.89
CA HIS A 644 -4.67 -23.38 -15.05
C HIS A 644 -5.31 -24.75 -15.31
N TYR A 645 -6.36 -25.12 -14.57
CA TYR A 645 -7.11 -26.34 -14.85
C TYR A 645 -7.77 -26.32 -16.24
N ALA A 646 -8.35 -25.18 -16.66
CA ALA A 646 -8.94 -25.04 -17.99
C ALA A 646 -7.87 -25.26 -19.08
N ARG A 647 -6.74 -24.55 -18.97
CA ARG A 647 -5.57 -24.64 -19.85
C ARG A 647 -5.07 -26.07 -20.02
N ASP A 648 -4.97 -26.83 -18.93
CA ASP A 648 -4.30 -28.12 -18.91
C ASP A 648 -5.25 -29.32 -19.14
N ARG A 649 -6.56 -29.15 -18.90
CA ARG A 649 -7.61 -30.08 -19.39
C ARG A 649 -8.02 -29.82 -20.85
N GLY A 650 -7.69 -28.65 -21.40
CA GLY A 650 -8.12 -28.22 -22.74
C GLY A 650 -9.54 -27.66 -22.80
N GLU A 651 -10.09 -27.28 -21.64
CA GLU A 651 -11.39 -26.65 -21.49
C GLU A 651 -11.30 -25.13 -21.70
N GLN A 652 -12.33 -24.50 -22.26
CA GLN A 652 -12.30 -23.06 -22.55
C GLN A 652 -12.52 -22.20 -21.30
N ILE A 653 -13.37 -22.66 -20.36
CA ILE A 653 -13.57 -22.00 -19.07
C ILE A 653 -13.90 -23.00 -17.97
N ILE A 654 -13.37 -22.77 -16.76
CA ILE A 654 -13.78 -23.43 -15.53
C ILE A 654 -14.14 -22.36 -14.46
N PHE A 655 -15.16 -22.64 -13.66
CA PHE A 655 -15.48 -21.87 -12.45
C PHE A 655 -14.98 -22.62 -11.21
N PHE A 656 -14.53 -21.89 -10.18
CA PHE A 656 -13.91 -22.52 -9.02
C PHE A 656 -14.82 -23.52 -8.30
N LYS A 657 -16.08 -23.15 -7.99
CA LYS A 657 -17.11 -24.08 -7.48
C LYS A 657 -17.31 -25.37 -8.30
N ASP A 658 -16.96 -25.37 -9.60
CA ASP A 658 -17.14 -26.51 -10.51
C ASP A 658 -15.89 -27.45 -10.49
N LEU A 659 -14.82 -27.11 -9.76
CA LEU A 659 -13.59 -27.91 -9.58
C LEU A 659 -13.69 -29.05 -8.54
N LEU A 660 -14.91 -29.37 -8.08
CA LEU A 660 -15.21 -30.21 -6.90
C LEU A 660 -14.23 -31.37 -6.59
N VAL A 661 -13.88 -31.43 -5.30
CA VAL A 661 -13.32 -32.60 -4.59
C VAL A 661 -14.43 -33.64 -4.35
#